data_AF-A0A933PUM6-F1
#
_entry.id   AF-A0A933PUM6-F1
#
_cell.length_a   1.000
_cell.length_b   1.000
_cell.length_c   1.000
_cell.angle_alpha   90.00
_cell.angle_beta   90.00
_cell.angle_gamma   90.00
#
_symmetry.space_group_name_H-M   'P 1'
#
loop_
_entity.id
_entity.type
_entity.pdbx_description
1 polymer ?
#
loop_
_entity_poly.entity_id
_entity_poly.type
_entity_poly.pdbx_seq_one_letter_code
_entity_poly.pdbx_strand_id
1 'polypeptide(L)'
;MDIRRILVTEDPLRDKSEYRFETPAWPAFWVGPEHHEADTSAALVFRCTFTSAAAEKIRLHLSADQRYELYVDGLYAGRGSERSDLKHWIYESYELSSDPGEHMIVIRLWWIAASAPAAEAQLSYRPAILVYAEGAAHERISTGAAAWEYAVRPGYAFADFERNNQYFATGAQLSIDGTRTDGALDSGASGPWLRVKKVEKPALAYNCRESRPWWILQAAKLPPMYEASIHAGTVRHVEECADRNTAAIPVDPSKCLSDEMQKWQKLMAGDGAVVIPPHTSRRVIIDLNNYYCAYPVIDCSGAGASVRVNWAESLFMYDASASKRTSDKGHRGDVDGKCFFGFGFSFTAGPKQYAYQPHTFQAGRYVELHIVTGDNGLSLTSMSFIDTHFPYRFSAQFKSSRGELAPIVPIALRTLAMCSHDTSMDCPYYERLNYAGDTRLQSLVAYVSADEERLARKCMELFDYSRLPSGLTFSRYPTRTMQVIPPFSLWWIAMVHDFAVWRDDVTFVRERMLGTRAVLEHWLSCRAQNGLVSCPDGWNFVDWVPAWKAGIPSGGTSARGGFSSILALHLIYTLRKAAELETSYGEPLLAQRYLRDAAALAKSVRSHFYDDNTGLFADDLKHREYSEHAQCLAVLSGAVIGAAAKKLINRMLQQQELSRATIYFSHYLFEAFGAVGRADAILERLAIWETLPVKGFSTTFEAPGNTRSDCHAWGAHPVYHFFATIAGIRPDGFGFKRVIMRPQPGTLTAISGKMPVRRKHIAFDLSFIDGMSGTVTLPAGMNGELQYDGKRFPLAAGKNTFSPRRKRAKR
;
A
#
# COMPACT_ATOMS: atom_id res chain seq x y z
N MET A 1 -1.76 -23.72 -26.40
CA MET A 1 -2.60 -22.71 -25.72
C MET A 1 -1.73 -21.76 -24.88
N ASP A 2 -2.02 -20.47 -24.89
CA ASP A 2 -1.36 -19.43 -24.07
C ASP A 2 -2.38 -18.37 -23.65
N ILE A 3 -2.34 -17.91 -22.39
CA ILE A 3 -3.21 -16.84 -21.89
C ILE A 3 -2.41 -15.84 -21.07
N ARG A 4 -2.61 -14.55 -21.37
CA ARG A 4 -1.93 -13.47 -20.65
C ARG A 4 -2.88 -12.31 -20.35
N ARG A 5 -2.76 -11.74 -19.16
CA ARG A 5 -3.44 -10.48 -18.81
C ARG A 5 -2.82 -9.32 -19.57
N ILE A 6 -3.66 -8.46 -20.14
CA ILE A 6 -3.29 -7.24 -20.87
C ILE A 6 -3.97 -6.03 -20.25
N LEU A 7 -3.38 -4.84 -20.47
CA LEU A 7 -4.03 -3.57 -20.19
C LEU A 7 -4.65 -3.03 -21.46
N VAL A 8 -5.91 -2.60 -21.38
CA VAL A 8 -6.60 -1.87 -22.43
C VAL A 8 -6.69 -0.40 -22.05
N THR A 9 -6.45 0.49 -23.00
CA THR A 9 -6.46 1.94 -22.78
C THR A 9 -7.84 2.56 -22.98
N GLU A 10 -8.72 1.85 -23.68
CA GLU A 10 -10.10 2.26 -23.97
C GLU A 10 -11.02 1.05 -23.77
N ASP A 11 -12.24 1.31 -23.32
CA ASP A 11 -13.25 0.26 -23.22
C ASP A 11 -13.74 -0.13 -24.62
N PRO A 12 -13.79 -1.44 -24.95
CA PRO A 12 -14.02 -1.92 -26.31
C PRO A 12 -15.40 -1.54 -26.89
N LEU A 13 -16.33 -1.08 -26.05
CA LEU A 13 -17.71 -0.78 -26.40
C LEU A 13 -18.18 0.64 -26.01
N ARG A 14 -17.29 1.52 -25.53
CA ARG A 14 -17.65 2.88 -25.07
C ARG A 14 -18.35 3.76 -26.10
N ASP A 15 -17.98 3.64 -27.38
CA ASP A 15 -18.43 4.52 -28.46
C ASP A 15 -19.45 3.87 -29.41
N LYS A 16 -20.05 2.74 -29.03
CA LYS A 16 -20.89 1.93 -29.95
C LYS A 16 -22.40 2.01 -29.70
N SER A 17 -22.91 2.94 -28.88
CA SER A 17 -24.37 3.11 -28.75
C SER A 17 -24.90 4.11 -29.78
N GLU A 18 -25.74 3.63 -30.71
CA GLU A 18 -26.46 4.47 -31.68
C GLU A 18 -27.68 5.17 -31.05
N TYR A 19 -28.09 4.79 -29.83
CA TYR A 19 -29.33 5.24 -29.20
C TYR A 19 -29.08 6.15 -27.99
N ARG A 20 -29.62 7.38 -28.04
CA ARG A 20 -29.42 8.45 -27.04
C ARG A 20 -29.91 8.12 -25.61
N PHE A 21 -30.72 7.07 -25.46
CA PHE A 21 -31.37 6.69 -24.19
C PHE A 21 -30.86 5.36 -23.61
N GLU A 22 -29.94 4.67 -24.30
CA GLU A 22 -29.31 3.45 -23.76
C GLU A 22 -27.83 3.74 -23.54
N THR A 23 -27.34 3.47 -22.33
CA THR A 23 -25.90 3.44 -22.11
C THR A 23 -25.31 2.27 -22.89
N PRO A 24 -24.17 2.44 -23.57
CA PRO A 24 -23.50 1.31 -24.19
C PRO A 24 -23.26 0.25 -23.12
N ALA A 25 -23.78 -0.95 -23.37
CA ALA A 25 -23.67 -2.10 -22.50
C ALA A 25 -22.97 -3.20 -23.28
N TRP A 26 -22.14 -3.97 -22.59
CA TRP A 26 -21.56 -5.15 -23.20
C TRP A 26 -22.69 -6.14 -23.56
N PRO A 27 -22.59 -6.87 -24.68
CA PRO A 27 -23.58 -7.88 -25.06
C PRO A 27 -23.53 -9.13 -24.17
N ALA A 28 -23.11 -9.01 -22.92
CA ALA A 28 -23.02 -10.06 -21.92
C ALA A 28 -23.96 -9.74 -20.75
N PHE A 29 -24.02 -10.63 -19.76
CA PHE A 29 -24.74 -10.43 -18.51
C PHE A 29 -23.82 -10.73 -17.33
N TRP A 30 -23.98 -9.98 -16.25
CA TRP A 30 -23.57 -10.48 -14.94
C TRP A 30 -24.37 -11.74 -14.65
N VAL A 31 -23.68 -12.82 -14.29
CA VAL A 31 -24.31 -14.10 -13.96
C VAL A 31 -23.84 -14.61 -12.61
N GLY A 32 -24.72 -15.28 -11.88
CA GLY A 32 -24.42 -15.80 -10.55
C GLY A 32 -25.45 -16.82 -10.07
N PRO A 33 -25.38 -17.22 -8.80
CA PRO A 33 -26.37 -18.09 -8.18
C PRO A 33 -27.78 -17.50 -8.24
N GLU A 34 -28.79 -18.36 -8.43
CA GLU A 34 -30.21 -17.96 -8.46
C GLU A 34 -30.65 -17.33 -7.14
N HIS A 35 -30.34 -18.03 -6.05
CA HIS A 35 -30.54 -17.56 -4.68
C HIS A 35 -29.18 -17.46 -4.00
N HIS A 36 -28.93 -16.32 -3.39
CA HIS A 36 -27.80 -16.12 -2.50
C HIS A 36 -28.30 -15.32 -1.30
N GLU A 37 -28.14 -15.87 -0.10
CA GLU A 37 -28.48 -15.16 1.12
C GLU A 37 -27.54 -13.96 1.29
N ALA A 38 -28.10 -12.76 1.48
CA ALA A 38 -27.31 -11.52 1.49
C ALA A 38 -26.19 -11.50 2.55
N ASP A 39 -26.32 -12.30 3.62
CA ASP A 39 -25.41 -12.28 4.77
C ASP A 39 -24.52 -13.54 4.89
N THR A 40 -24.48 -14.40 3.87
CA THR A 40 -23.70 -15.64 3.90
C THR A 40 -22.50 -15.55 2.95
N SER A 41 -21.28 -15.63 3.46
CA SER A 41 -20.07 -15.65 2.60
C SER A 41 -20.03 -16.94 1.77
N ALA A 42 -19.47 -16.88 0.56
CA ALA A 42 -19.46 -18.02 -0.36
C ALA A 42 -18.11 -18.18 -1.07
N ALA A 43 -17.72 -19.44 -1.28
CA ALA A 43 -16.67 -19.84 -2.21
C ALA A 43 -17.33 -20.60 -3.36
N LEU A 44 -17.19 -20.11 -4.59
CA LEU A 44 -17.86 -20.61 -5.77
C LEU A 44 -16.83 -21.01 -6.84
N VAL A 45 -17.20 -21.96 -7.69
CA VAL A 45 -16.50 -22.25 -8.95
C VAL A 45 -17.49 -22.07 -10.07
N PHE A 46 -17.09 -21.35 -11.11
CA PHE A 46 -17.81 -21.23 -12.37
C PHE A 46 -17.02 -21.93 -13.46
N ARG A 47 -17.71 -22.54 -14.42
CA ARG A 47 -17.07 -23.12 -15.60
C ARG A 47 -17.85 -22.83 -16.88
N CYS A 48 -17.12 -22.83 -18.00
CA CYS A 48 -17.68 -22.85 -19.34
C CYS A 48 -16.75 -23.66 -20.24
N THR A 49 -17.29 -24.62 -20.98
CA THR A 49 -16.58 -25.30 -22.06
C THR A 49 -16.90 -24.63 -23.38
N PHE A 50 -15.92 -24.59 -24.29
CA PHE A 50 -16.11 -24.06 -25.64
C PHE A 50 -15.22 -24.82 -26.63
N THR A 51 -15.61 -24.83 -27.90
CA THR A 51 -14.85 -25.49 -28.97
C THR A 51 -14.29 -24.47 -29.94
N SER A 52 -13.00 -24.55 -30.24
CA SER A 52 -12.33 -23.76 -31.27
C SER A 52 -12.16 -24.61 -32.53
N ALA A 53 -12.72 -24.14 -33.65
CA ALA A 53 -12.68 -24.88 -34.92
C ALA A 53 -11.31 -24.81 -35.61
N ALA A 54 -10.54 -23.77 -35.32
CA ALA A 54 -9.19 -23.55 -35.80
C ALA A 54 -8.40 -22.83 -34.70
N ALA A 55 -7.08 -22.72 -34.87
CA ALA A 55 -6.28 -21.88 -34.00
C ALA A 55 -6.78 -20.43 -34.10
N GLU A 56 -7.10 -19.82 -32.96
CA GLU A 56 -7.66 -18.46 -32.91
C GLU A 56 -7.11 -17.68 -31.71
N LYS A 57 -7.17 -16.35 -31.82
CA LYS A 57 -6.86 -15.43 -30.72
C LYS A 57 -8.15 -14.78 -30.25
N ILE A 58 -8.43 -14.92 -28.96
CA ILE A 58 -9.64 -14.44 -28.31
C ILE A 58 -9.24 -13.39 -27.28
N ARG A 59 -9.84 -12.21 -27.37
CA ARG A 59 -9.76 -11.22 -26.30
C ARG A 59 -10.92 -11.41 -25.34
N LEU A 60 -10.59 -11.61 -24.07
CA LEU A 60 -11.54 -11.82 -22.99
C LEU A 60 -11.49 -10.65 -22.02
N HIS A 61 -12.65 -10.20 -21.55
CA HIS A 61 -12.78 -9.25 -20.45
C HIS A 61 -13.51 -9.94 -19.31
N LEU A 62 -12.94 -9.90 -18.11
CA LEU A 62 -13.44 -10.61 -16.95
C LEU A 62 -13.54 -9.67 -15.75
N SER A 63 -14.68 -9.68 -15.10
CA SER A 63 -14.87 -9.11 -13.77
C SER A 63 -15.59 -10.10 -12.86
N ALA A 64 -15.39 -9.97 -11.56
CA ALA A 64 -16.14 -10.70 -10.57
C ALA A 64 -16.44 -9.83 -9.35
N ASP A 65 -17.54 -10.12 -8.70
CA ASP A 65 -17.85 -9.62 -7.36
C ASP A 65 -17.66 -10.77 -6.36
N GLN A 66 -16.61 -10.78 -5.50
CA GLN A 66 -15.64 -9.70 -5.22
C GLN A 66 -14.28 -9.93 -5.86
N ARG A 67 -13.76 -11.16 -5.81
CA ARG A 67 -12.42 -11.54 -6.30
C ARG A 67 -12.45 -12.93 -6.92
N TYR A 68 -11.54 -13.18 -7.85
CA TYR A 68 -11.43 -14.42 -8.59
C TYR A 68 -9.99 -14.86 -8.87
N GLU A 69 -9.85 -16.15 -9.16
CA GLU A 69 -8.74 -16.75 -9.91
C GLU A 69 -9.28 -17.29 -11.23
N LEU A 70 -8.58 -17.02 -12.34
CA LEU A 70 -8.90 -17.52 -13.67
C LEU A 70 -7.98 -18.66 -14.05
N TYR A 71 -8.56 -19.75 -14.54
CA TYR A 71 -7.87 -20.88 -15.13
C TYR A 71 -8.43 -21.19 -16.52
N VAL A 72 -7.57 -21.57 -17.45
CA VAL A 72 -7.98 -22.05 -18.77
C VAL A 72 -7.22 -23.34 -19.06
N ASP A 73 -7.93 -24.43 -19.34
CA ASP A 73 -7.40 -25.78 -19.47
C ASP A 73 -6.51 -26.20 -18.29
N GLY A 74 -6.91 -25.80 -17.08
CA GLY A 74 -6.18 -26.05 -15.85
C GLY A 74 -4.96 -25.15 -15.61
N LEU A 75 -4.57 -24.32 -16.58
CA LEU A 75 -3.47 -23.36 -16.44
C LEU A 75 -3.95 -22.08 -15.77
N TYR A 76 -3.26 -21.66 -14.71
CA TYR A 76 -3.54 -20.39 -14.03
C TYR A 76 -3.22 -19.20 -14.94
N ALA A 77 -4.16 -18.28 -15.08
CA ALA A 77 -4.06 -17.10 -15.95
C ALA A 77 -3.94 -15.77 -15.19
N GLY A 78 -4.46 -15.71 -13.95
CA GLY A 78 -4.35 -14.52 -13.11
C GLY A 78 -5.49 -14.37 -12.09
N ARG A 79 -5.46 -13.26 -11.36
CA ARG A 79 -6.46 -12.87 -10.35
C ARG A 79 -7.03 -11.49 -10.64
N GLY A 80 -8.23 -11.27 -10.13
CA GLY A 80 -8.93 -9.98 -10.13
C GLY A 80 -10.12 -10.01 -9.16
N SER A 81 -11.08 -9.09 -9.23
CA SER A 81 -10.87 -7.79 -9.86
C SER A 81 -10.07 -6.88 -8.94
N GLU A 82 -9.32 -5.95 -9.52
CA GLU A 82 -8.68 -4.85 -8.79
C GLU A 82 -9.68 -4.14 -7.82
N ARG A 83 -9.27 -3.77 -6.60
CA ARG A 83 -10.18 -3.07 -5.66
C ARG A 83 -10.67 -1.73 -6.22
N SER A 84 -11.97 -1.49 -6.04
CA SER A 84 -12.65 -0.22 -6.32
C SER A 84 -14.02 -0.19 -5.62
N ASP A 85 -14.86 0.78 -5.97
CA ASP A 85 -16.26 0.87 -5.56
C ASP A 85 -17.24 0.45 -6.67
N LEU A 86 -18.51 0.27 -6.30
CA LEU A 86 -19.59 -0.20 -7.18
C LEU A 86 -19.83 0.71 -8.42
N LYS A 87 -19.53 2.00 -8.31
CA LYS A 87 -19.69 2.99 -9.38
C LYS A 87 -18.46 3.12 -10.28
N HIS A 88 -17.37 2.44 -9.93
CA HIS A 88 -16.10 2.43 -10.66
C HIS A 88 -15.52 1.00 -10.66
N TRP A 89 -16.37 0.00 -10.91
CA TRP A 89 -16.07 -1.42 -10.78
C TRP A 89 -15.10 -1.90 -11.85
N ILE A 90 -14.09 -2.70 -11.49
CA ILE A 90 -12.99 -3.01 -12.39
C ILE A 90 -13.21 -4.33 -13.14
N TYR A 91 -12.87 -4.37 -14.42
CA TYR A 91 -12.64 -5.60 -15.18
C TYR A 91 -11.20 -5.69 -15.67
N GLU A 92 -10.68 -6.91 -15.74
CA GLU A 92 -9.41 -7.25 -16.35
C GLU A 92 -9.61 -7.69 -17.80
N SER A 93 -8.56 -7.56 -18.61
CA SER A 93 -8.56 -8.04 -19.99
C SER A 93 -7.46 -9.07 -20.20
N TYR A 94 -7.73 -10.08 -21.02
CA TYR A 94 -6.83 -11.18 -21.32
C TYR A 94 -6.77 -11.43 -22.82
N GLU A 95 -5.60 -11.82 -23.32
CA GLU A 95 -5.45 -12.40 -24.65
C GLU A 95 -5.22 -13.90 -24.50
N LEU A 96 -6.13 -14.69 -25.07
CA LEU A 96 -6.10 -16.14 -25.10
C LEU A 96 -5.81 -16.62 -26.52
N SER A 97 -4.81 -17.49 -26.69
CA SER A 97 -4.56 -18.24 -27.92
C SER A 97 -5.02 -19.67 -27.72
N SER A 98 -6.08 -20.08 -28.41
CA SER A 98 -6.62 -21.45 -28.38
C SER A 98 -6.22 -22.23 -29.62
N ASP A 99 -5.87 -23.50 -29.43
CA ASP A 99 -5.65 -24.45 -30.53
C ASP A 99 -7.00 -25.01 -31.02
N PRO A 100 -7.09 -25.75 -32.14
CA PRO A 100 -8.33 -26.44 -32.49
C PRO A 100 -8.66 -27.51 -31.45
N GLY A 101 -9.90 -27.54 -30.95
CA GLY A 101 -10.34 -28.51 -29.94
C GLY A 101 -11.32 -27.97 -28.92
N GLU A 102 -11.62 -28.79 -27.91
CA GLU A 102 -12.40 -28.40 -26.74
C GLU A 102 -11.49 -27.77 -25.68
N HIS A 103 -11.98 -26.70 -25.07
CA HIS A 103 -11.32 -25.93 -24.03
C HIS A 103 -12.27 -25.66 -22.88
N MET A 104 -11.72 -25.42 -21.69
CA MET A 104 -12.50 -25.11 -20.49
C MET A 104 -11.94 -23.89 -19.78
N ILE A 105 -12.83 -22.95 -19.48
CA ILE A 105 -12.55 -21.82 -18.59
C ILE A 105 -13.13 -22.16 -17.22
N VAL A 106 -12.32 -21.98 -16.17
CA VAL A 106 -12.72 -22.13 -14.78
C VAL A 106 -12.42 -20.83 -14.03
N ILE A 107 -13.41 -20.30 -13.31
CA ILE A 107 -13.27 -19.12 -12.47
C ILE A 107 -13.59 -19.52 -11.04
N ARG A 108 -12.60 -19.43 -10.15
CA ARG A 108 -12.80 -19.64 -8.71
C ARG A 108 -13.06 -18.30 -8.08
N LEU A 109 -14.19 -18.14 -7.42
CA LEU A 109 -14.65 -16.89 -6.83
C LEU A 109 -14.81 -17.05 -5.32
N TRP A 110 -14.43 -16.04 -4.57
CA TRP A 110 -14.82 -15.92 -3.17
C TRP A 110 -15.49 -14.57 -2.94
N TRP A 111 -16.54 -14.61 -2.13
CA TRP A 111 -17.39 -13.48 -1.84
C TRP A 111 -17.60 -13.42 -0.34
N ILE A 112 -17.24 -12.29 0.26
CA ILE A 112 -17.28 -12.09 1.70
C ILE A 112 -18.48 -11.19 2.04
N ALA A 113 -19.41 -11.71 2.83
CA ALA A 113 -20.66 -11.02 3.16
C ALA A 113 -20.45 -9.65 3.83
N ALA A 114 -21.49 -8.82 3.80
CA ALA A 114 -21.47 -7.54 4.48
C ALA A 114 -21.40 -7.65 6.00
N SER A 115 -22.10 -8.65 6.51
CA SER A 115 -22.05 -9.10 7.88
C SER A 115 -20.68 -9.62 8.29
N ALA A 116 -19.87 -10.14 7.35
CA ALA A 116 -18.53 -10.66 7.65
C ALA A 116 -17.59 -9.49 7.99
N PRO A 117 -17.13 -9.40 9.25
CA PRO A 117 -16.35 -8.27 9.71
C PRO A 117 -14.93 -8.24 9.09
N ALA A 118 -14.27 -7.09 9.19
CA ALA A 118 -12.89 -6.86 8.74
C ALA A 118 -12.62 -6.86 7.23
N ALA A 119 -13.55 -7.14 6.33
CA ALA A 119 -13.33 -6.93 4.89
C ALA A 119 -13.52 -5.46 4.45
N GLU A 120 -12.90 -4.51 5.16
CA GLU A 120 -13.17 -3.08 5.02
C GLU A 120 -12.92 -2.56 3.61
N ALA A 121 -11.81 -2.95 2.97
CA ALA A 121 -11.47 -2.51 1.60
C ALA A 121 -12.20 -3.27 0.48
N GLN A 122 -13.17 -4.13 0.80
CA GLN A 122 -13.92 -4.90 -0.19
C GLN A 122 -15.37 -4.41 -0.24
N LEU A 123 -15.63 -3.49 -1.17
CA LEU A 123 -16.98 -3.09 -1.55
C LEU A 123 -17.57 -4.15 -2.48
N SER A 124 -18.86 -4.40 -2.35
CA SER A 124 -19.52 -5.54 -2.99
C SER A 124 -21.02 -5.38 -2.99
N TYR A 125 -21.68 -6.01 -3.95
CA TYR A 125 -23.13 -6.15 -4.01
C TYR A 125 -23.57 -7.60 -3.80
N ARG A 126 -23.12 -8.54 -4.64
CA ARG A 126 -23.49 -9.97 -4.58
C ARG A 126 -22.52 -10.84 -5.37
N PRO A 127 -22.41 -12.15 -5.11
CA PRO A 127 -21.51 -12.99 -5.90
C PRO A 127 -22.00 -13.12 -7.34
N ALA A 128 -21.17 -12.67 -8.28
CA ALA A 128 -21.43 -12.75 -9.71
C ALA A 128 -20.13 -12.67 -10.51
N ILE A 129 -20.14 -13.21 -11.72
CA ILE A 129 -19.08 -13.04 -12.72
C ILE A 129 -19.64 -12.37 -13.98
N LEU A 130 -18.76 -11.69 -14.69
CA LEU A 130 -19.00 -11.16 -16.03
C LEU A 130 -17.83 -11.57 -16.90
N VAL A 131 -18.10 -12.31 -17.98
CA VAL A 131 -17.11 -12.63 -19.01
C VAL A 131 -17.65 -12.13 -20.35
N TYR A 132 -16.88 -11.32 -21.04
CA TYR A 132 -17.17 -10.91 -22.41
C TYR A 132 -16.00 -11.30 -23.32
N ALA A 133 -16.28 -12.10 -24.33
CA ALA A 133 -15.34 -12.43 -25.40
C ALA A 133 -15.66 -11.60 -26.65
N GLU A 134 -14.65 -10.95 -27.22
CA GLU A 134 -14.84 -10.14 -28.43
C GLU A 134 -15.07 -11.00 -29.69
N GLY A 135 -15.81 -10.46 -30.65
CA GLY A 135 -15.95 -11.04 -31.99
C GLY A 135 -16.71 -12.37 -32.03
N ALA A 136 -16.28 -13.28 -32.90
CA ALA A 136 -16.96 -14.56 -33.14
C ALA A 136 -16.92 -15.52 -31.93
N ALA A 137 -16.08 -15.26 -30.94
CA ALA A 137 -16.04 -16.03 -29.69
C ALA A 137 -17.19 -15.66 -28.72
N HIS A 138 -17.90 -14.56 -28.98
CA HIS A 138 -18.96 -14.04 -28.11
C HIS A 138 -19.97 -15.12 -27.70
N GLU A 139 -20.61 -15.76 -28.69
CA GLU A 139 -21.67 -16.76 -28.49
C GLU A 139 -21.19 -18.02 -27.74
N ARG A 140 -19.88 -18.33 -27.83
CA ARG A 140 -19.30 -19.54 -27.25
C ARG A 140 -18.77 -19.35 -25.83
N ILE A 141 -18.46 -18.11 -25.42
CA ILE A 141 -17.75 -17.85 -24.16
C ILE A 141 -18.46 -16.83 -23.26
N SER A 142 -19.16 -15.84 -23.81
CA SER A 142 -19.63 -14.72 -22.98
C SER A 142 -20.74 -15.13 -22.02
N THR A 143 -20.71 -14.58 -20.80
CA THR A 143 -21.76 -14.85 -19.80
C THR A 143 -23.10 -14.33 -20.28
N GLY A 144 -24.12 -15.19 -20.21
CA GLY A 144 -25.47 -14.90 -20.71
C GLY A 144 -25.72 -15.23 -22.19
N ALA A 145 -24.67 -15.56 -22.96
CA ALA A 145 -24.75 -16.16 -24.29
C ALA A 145 -24.37 -17.65 -24.23
N ALA A 146 -23.23 -17.97 -23.63
CA ALA A 146 -22.75 -19.33 -23.42
C ALA A 146 -23.37 -20.02 -22.19
N ALA A 147 -23.31 -21.36 -22.19
CA ALA A 147 -23.85 -22.21 -21.13
C ALA A 147 -22.92 -22.29 -19.90
N TRP A 148 -22.81 -21.19 -19.17
CA TRP A 148 -22.07 -21.16 -17.91
C TRP A 148 -22.77 -21.95 -16.79
N GLU A 149 -21.96 -22.65 -16.01
CA GLU A 149 -22.39 -23.38 -14.82
C GLU A 149 -21.62 -22.89 -13.59
N TYR A 150 -22.18 -23.12 -12.41
CA TYR A 150 -21.51 -22.86 -11.14
C TYR A 150 -21.74 -23.96 -10.12
N ALA A 151 -20.88 -24.04 -9.12
CA ALA A 151 -21.08 -24.85 -7.94
C ALA A 151 -20.52 -24.15 -6.70
N VAL A 152 -21.07 -24.48 -5.53
CA VAL A 152 -20.53 -24.05 -4.24
C VAL A 152 -19.37 -24.97 -3.87
N ARG A 153 -18.24 -24.40 -3.43
CA ARG A 153 -17.09 -25.17 -2.94
C ARG A 153 -17.38 -25.71 -1.54
N PRO A 154 -17.60 -27.03 -1.39
CA PRO A 154 -17.88 -27.60 -0.08
C PRO A 154 -16.66 -27.49 0.85
N GLY A 155 -16.92 -27.33 2.14
CA GLY A 155 -15.88 -27.30 3.18
C GLY A 155 -15.19 -25.95 3.39
N TYR A 156 -15.46 -24.94 2.57
CA TYR A 156 -14.92 -23.58 2.77
C TYR A 156 -15.80 -22.79 3.74
N ALA A 157 -15.21 -22.30 4.82
CA ALA A 157 -15.87 -21.47 5.82
C ALA A 157 -15.06 -20.20 6.09
N PHE A 158 -15.77 -19.10 6.30
CA PHE A 158 -15.20 -17.79 6.59
C PHE A 158 -15.66 -17.36 7.97
N ALA A 159 -14.71 -17.07 8.87
CA ALA A 159 -14.98 -16.71 10.25
C ALA A 159 -14.30 -15.40 10.62
N ASP A 160 -14.79 -14.80 11.70
CA ASP A 160 -14.06 -13.76 12.40
C ASP A 160 -12.84 -14.31 13.11
N PHE A 161 -11.77 -13.53 13.10
CA PHE A 161 -10.67 -13.73 14.03
C PHE A 161 -10.97 -13.02 15.35
N GLU A 162 -10.71 -13.68 16.48
CA GLU A 162 -10.77 -13.05 17.80
C GLU A 162 -9.74 -11.92 17.90
N ARG A 163 -10.23 -10.69 17.77
CA ARG A 163 -9.39 -9.50 17.61
C ARG A 163 -8.57 -9.14 18.85
N ASN A 164 -8.84 -9.71 20.02
CA ASN A 164 -8.11 -9.45 21.27
C ASN A 164 -7.82 -7.95 21.53
N ASN A 165 -8.83 -7.10 21.33
CA ASN A 165 -8.78 -5.62 21.41
C ASN A 165 -7.82 -4.92 20.41
N GLN A 166 -7.33 -5.61 19.37
CA GLN A 166 -6.58 -5.01 18.26
C GLN A 166 -7.49 -4.73 17.06
N TYR A 167 -7.23 -3.64 16.35
CA TYR A 167 -7.94 -3.35 15.11
C TYR A 167 -7.36 -4.17 13.95
N PHE A 168 -8.23 -4.92 13.25
CA PHE A 168 -7.94 -5.69 12.06
C PHE A 168 -8.97 -5.42 10.96
N ALA A 169 -8.50 -5.24 9.73
CA ALA A 169 -9.29 -4.92 8.55
C ALA A 169 -8.84 -5.69 7.27
N THR A 170 -8.15 -6.82 7.45
CA THR A 170 -7.59 -7.63 6.35
C THR A 170 -8.55 -8.60 5.67
N GLY A 171 -9.74 -8.83 6.25
CA GLY A 171 -10.76 -9.77 5.78
C GLY A 171 -11.08 -10.88 6.80
N ALA A 172 -11.86 -11.87 6.35
CA ALA A 172 -12.24 -13.02 7.16
C ALA A 172 -11.14 -14.10 7.20
N GLN A 173 -11.07 -14.83 8.31
CA GLN A 173 -10.23 -16.01 8.46
C GLN A 173 -10.86 -17.19 7.69
N LEU A 174 -10.05 -17.88 6.88
CA LEU A 174 -10.49 -19.04 6.12
C LEU A 174 -10.24 -20.34 6.89
N SER A 175 -11.24 -21.22 6.90
CA SER A 175 -11.10 -22.63 7.27
C SER A 175 -11.54 -23.53 6.13
N ILE A 176 -10.79 -24.60 5.84
CA ILE A 176 -11.08 -25.55 4.77
C ILE A 176 -11.24 -26.96 5.36
N ASP A 177 -12.43 -27.55 5.23
CA ASP A 177 -12.64 -28.97 5.50
C ASP A 177 -12.29 -29.80 4.26
N GLY A 178 -11.05 -30.28 4.22
CA GLY A 178 -10.50 -31.12 3.16
C GLY A 178 -11.14 -32.50 3.05
N THR A 179 -11.96 -32.94 4.01
CA THR A 179 -12.72 -34.19 3.85
C THR A 179 -13.89 -34.02 2.88
N ARG A 180 -14.25 -32.78 2.58
CA ARG A 180 -15.36 -32.41 1.70
C ARG A 180 -14.93 -31.92 0.33
N THR A 181 -13.63 -31.78 0.07
CA THR A 181 -13.07 -31.38 -1.22
C THR A 181 -11.97 -32.33 -1.66
N ASP A 182 -11.95 -32.68 -2.94
CA ASP A 182 -10.91 -33.53 -3.54
C ASP A 182 -10.25 -32.89 -4.78
N GLY A 183 -10.49 -31.60 -4.99
CA GLY A 183 -9.93 -30.81 -6.08
C GLY A 183 -10.60 -30.98 -7.45
N ALA A 184 -11.47 -31.99 -7.64
CA ALA A 184 -12.13 -32.21 -8.93
C ALA A 184 -13.10 -31.08 -9.30
N LEU A 185 -13.72 -30.44 -8.30
CA LEU A 185 -14.56 -29.26 -8.53
C LEU A 185 -13.72 -28.04 -8.91
N ASP A 186 -12.58 -27.86 -8.25
CA ASP A 186 -11.68 -26.73 -8.44
C ASP A 186 -11.00 -26.73 -9.81
N SER A 187 -10.85 -27.90 -10.44
CA SER A 187 -10.38 -28.03 -11.83
C SER A 187 -11.50 -27.92 -12.86
N GLY A 188 -12.77 -27.85 -12.44
CA GLY A 188 -13.92 -27.88 -13.35
C GLY A 188 -14.30 -29.28 -13.87
N ALA A 189 -13.55 -30.34 -13.50
CA ALA A 189 -13.72 -31.68 -14.04
C ALA A 189 -15.07 -32.32 -13.66
N SER A 190 -15.48 -32.22 -12.40
CA SER A 190 -16.76 -32.78 -11.93
C SER A 190 -17.29 -32.04 -10.70
N GLY A 191 -18.62 -31.99 -10.55
CA GLY A 191 -19.27 -31.33 -9.44
C GLY A 191 -20.79 -31.31 -9.59
N PRO A 192 -21.54 -30.90 -8.55
CA PRO A 192 -22.97 -30.68 -8.62
C PRO A 192 -23.25 -29.36 -9.35
N TRP A 193 -22.96 -29.33 -10.65
CA TRP A 193 -23.05 -28.13 -11.47
C TRP A 193 -24.50 -27.64 -11.60
N LEU A 194 -24.70 -26.38 -11.25
CA LEU A 194 -25.95 -25.66 -11.34
C LEU A 194 -25.85 -24.64 -12.48
N ARG A 195 -26.98 -24.34 -13.12
CA ARG A 195 -27.03 -23.30 -14.14
C ARG A 195 -26.97 -21.92 -13.50
N VAL A 196 -26.15 -21.03 -14.05
CA VAL A 196 -26.13 -19.63 -13.63
C VAL A 196 -27.43 -18.91 -14.03
N LYS A 197 -27.78 -17.83 -13.33
CA LYS A 197 -28.86 -16.92 -13.72
C LYS A 197 -28.30 -15.58 -14.16
N LYS A 198 -28.96 -14.96 -15.14
CA LYS A 198 -28.72 -13.56 -15.52
C LYS A 198 -29.15 -12.66 -14.37
N VAL A 199 -28.21 -11.88 -13.84
CA VAL A 199 -28.41 -10.97 -12.71
C VAL A 199 -28.71 -9.57 -13.22
N GLU A 200 -27.82 -9.02 -14.04
CA GLU A 200 -27.91 -7.64 -14.51
C GLU A 200 -27.20 -7.48 -15.86
N LYS A 201 -27.63 -6.51 -16.67
CA LYS A 201 -26.85 -6.08 -17.83
C LYS A 201 -25.64 -5.26 -17.35
N PRO A 202 -24.45 -5.45 -17.96
CA PRO A 202 -23.28 -4.61 -17.70
C PRO A 202 -23.59 -3.14 -18.01
N ALA A 203 -23.11 -2.22 -17.19
CA ALA A 203 -23.25 -0.80 -17.41
C ALA A 203 -21.88 -0.12 -17.49
N LEU A 204 -21.70 0.76 -18.48
CA LEU A 204 -20.52 1.62 -18.60
C LEU A 204 -20.75 3.02 -18.02
N ALA A 205 -22.00 3.36 -17.70
CA ALA A 205 -22.41 4.63 -17.11
C ALA A 205 -23.82 4.51 -16.50
N TYR A 206 -24.25 5.55 -15.78
CA TYR A 206 -25.64 5.69 -15.35
C TYR A 206 -26.58 5.74 -16.56
N ASN A 207 -27.63 4.91 -16.55
CA ASN A 207 -28.68 4.98 -17.55
C ASN A 207 -29.62 6.16 -17.27
N CYS A 208 -30.32 6.65 -18.30
CA CYS A 208 -31.28 7.74 -18.18
C CYS A 208 -32.65 7.31 -17.63
N ARG A 209 -32.83 6.02 -17.35
CA ARG A 209 -34.02 5.48 -16.69
C ARG A 209 -33.78 5.49 -15.17
N GLU A 210 -34.82 5.40 -14.35
CA GLU A 210 -34.65 5.40 -12.87
C GLU A 210 -34.05 4.08 -12.32
N SER A 211 -33.54 3.20 -13.18
CA SER A 211 -32.84 1.97 -12.79
C SER A 211 -31.38 2.25 -12.46
N ARG A 212 -30.97 2.08 -11.20
CA ARG A 212 -29.57 2.25 -10.80
C ARG A 212 -28.78 0.97 -11.11
N PRO A 213 -27.79 1.00 -12.03
CA PRO A 213 -26.93 -0.15 -12.22
C PRO A 213 -26.04 -0.36 -11.00
N TRP A 214 -25.81 -1.61 -10.59
CA TRP A 214 -25.01 -1.91 -9.39
C TRP A 214 -23.51 -1.90 -9.66
N TRP A 215 -23.09 -2.38 -10.84
CA TRP A 215 -21.68 -2.37 -11.26
C TRP A 215 -21.49 -1.48 -12.49
N ILE A 216 -20.85 -0.34 -12.31
CA ILE A 216 -20.44 0.52 -13.44
C ILE A 216 -18.99 0.21 -13.77
N LEU A 217 -18.76 -0.39 -14.93
CA LEU A 217 -17.50 -0.98 -15.31
C LEU A 217 -16.45 0.06 -15.76
N GLN A 218 -15.21 -0.23 -15.41
CA GLN A 218 -14.01 0.44 -15.87
C GLN A 218 -12.89 -0.59 -16.12
N ALA A 219 -12.04 -0.32 -17.11
CA ALA A 219 -10.88 -1.14 -17.36
C ALA A 219 -9.87 -1.09 -16.19
N ALA A 220 -9.24 -2.23 -15.92
CA ALA A 220 -8.10 -2.35 -15.03
C ALA A 220 -7.01 -1.35 -15.37
N LYS A 221 -6.44 -0.72 -14.33
CA LYS A 221 -5.45 0.36 -14.47
C LYS A 221 -4.02 -0.11 -14.17
N LEU A 222 -3.86 -1.28 -13.54
CA LEU A 222 -2.59 -1.75 -13.02
C LEU A 222 -2.12 -3.02 -13.74
N PRO A 223 -0.80 -3.20 -13.95
CA PRO A 223 -0.26 -4.46 -14.44
C PRO A 223 -0.62 -5.63 -13.51
N PRO A 224 -0.46 -6.89 -13.97
CA PRO A 224 -0.62 -8.06 -13.10
C PRO A 224 0.24 -7.90 -11.85
N MET A 225 -0.24 -8.39 -10.71
CA MET A 225 0.61 -8.47 -9.53
C MET A 225 1.85 -9.30 -9.86
N TYR A 226 2.98 -8.96 -9.23
CA TYR A 226 4.09 -9.88 -9.16
C TYR A 226 3.60 -11.14 -8.43
N GLU A 227 3.88 -12.31 -8.98
CA GLU A 227 3.62 -13.60 -8.33
C GLU A 227 4.80 -14.53 -8.63
N ALA A 228 5.44 -15.05 -7.59
CA ALA A 228 6.53 -16.01 -7.72
C ALA A 228 6.44 -17.08 -6.63
N SER A 229 6.47 -18.35 -7.04
CA SER A 229 6.62 -19.46 -6.10
C SER A 229 8.05 -19.44 -5.53
N ILE A 230 8.14 -19.46 -4.20
CA ILE A 230 9.39 -19.44 -3.45
C ILE A 230 9.39 -20.54 -2.39
N HIS A 231 10.57 -21.14 -2.21
CA HIS A 231 10.93 -21.94 -1.06
C HIS A 231 11.77 -21.06 -0.14
N ALA A 232 11.21 -20.70 1.02
CA ALA A 232 11.81 -19.71 1.91
C ALA A 232 11.67 -20.11 3.37
N GLY A 233 12.69 -19.74 4.14
CA GLY A 233 12.65 -19.74 5.59
C GLY A 233 13.57 -20.75 6.27
N THR A 234 13.92 -20.39 7.49
CA THR A 234 14.67 -21.20 8.44
C THR A 234 13.70 -21.74 9.46
N VAL A 235 13.68 -23.06 9.65
CA VAL A 235 12.89 -23.69 10.72
C VAL A 235 13.61 -23.40 12.03
N ARG A 236 12.91 -22.70 12.93
CA ARG A 236 13.48 -22.19 14.18
C ARG A 236 13.15 -23.08 15.38
N HIS A 237 12.01 -23.77 15.34
CA HIS A 237 11.56 -24.63 16.43
C HIS A 237 10.59 -25.69 15.92
N VAL A 238 10.72 -26.91 16.42
CA VAL A 238 9.74 -28.00 16.25
C VAL A 238 9.54 -28.65 17.60
N GLU A 239 8.31 -28.70 18.11
CA GLU A 239 8.01 -29.32 19.39
C GLU A 239 6.71 -30.13 19.35
N GLU A 240 6.58 -31.04 20.31
CA GLU A 240 5.28 -31.60 20.66
C GLU A 240 4.49 -30.59 21.52
N CYS A 241 3.29 -30.22 21.06
CA CYS A 241 2.48 -29.21 21.74
C CYS A 241 0.99 -29.58 21.66
N ALA A 242 0.50 -30.26 22.71
CA ALA A 242 -0.88 -30.74 22.75
C ALA A 242 -1.92 -29.61 22.87
N ASP A 243 -1.55 -28.48 23.46
CA ASP A 243 -2.44 -27.33 23.60
C ASP A 243 -2.64 -26.65 22.23
N ARG A 244 -3.89 -26.36 21.89
CA ARG A 244 -4.26 -25.66 20.66
C ARG A 244 -4.02 -24.15 20.77
N ASN A 245 -4.04 -23.60 21.97
CA ASN A 245 -3.78 -22.19 22.25
C ASN A 245 -2.28 -21.91 22.41
N THR A 246 -1.53 -22.09 21.32
CA THR A 246 -0.07 -21.86 21.30
C THR A 246 0.34 -20.41 21.57
N ALA A 247 -0.61 -19.47 21.52
CA ALA A 247 -0.37 -18.04 21.77
C ALA A 247 0.07 -17.72 23.20
N ALA A 248 -0.29 -18.56 24.16
CA ALA A 248 0.13 -18.43 25.55
C ALA A 248 1.42 -19.19 25.88
N ILE A 249 1.98 -19.93 24.93
CA ILE A 249 3.10 -20.86 25.17
C ILE A 249 4.38 -20.27 24.59
N PRO A 250 5.36 -19.89 25.44
CA PRO A 250 6.65 -19.44 24.96
C PRO A 250 7.43 -20.58 24.31
N VAL A 251 8.28 -20.25 23.34
CA VAL A 251 9.23 -21.19 22.74
C VAL A 251 10.26 -21.61 23.78
N ASP A 252 10.36 -22.92 24.02
CA ASP A 252 11.33 -23.51 24.94
C ASP A 252 12.34 -24.36 24.14
N PRO A 253 13.58 -23.89 23.97
CA PRO A 253 14.59 -24.61 23.18
C PRO A 253 14.86 -26.04 23.69
N SER A 254 14.63 -26.31 24.98
CA SER A 254 14.83 -27.65 25.55
C SER A 254 13.83 -28.69 25.04
N LYS A 255 12.72 -28.26 24.45
CA LYS A 255 11.66 -29.12 23.87
C LYS A 255 11.82 -29.34 22.37
N CYS A 256 12.87 -28.79 21.75
CA CYS A 256 13.04 -28.85 20.31
C CYS A 256 13.39 -30.26 19.82
N LEU A 257 12.57 -30.80 18.94
CA LEU A 257 12.77 -32.06 18.22
C LEU A 257 13.77 -31.84 17.07
N SER A 258 15.06 -31.82 17.40
CA SER A 258 16.14 -31.45 16.47
C SER A 258 16.18 -32.31 15.20
N ASP A 259 15.90 -33.61 15.29
CA ASP A 259 15.88 -34.52 14.14
C ASP A 259 14.70 -34.23 13.20
N GLU A 260 13.53 -33.90 13.74
CA GLU A 260 12.38 -33.46 12.93
C GLU A 260 12.64 -32.09 12.32
N MET A 261 13.29 -31.17 13.04
CA MET A 261 13.64 -29.84 12.55
C MET A 261 14.46 -29.89 11.25
N GLN A 262 15.39 -30.84 11.13
CA GLN A 262 16.15 -31.03 9.88
C GLN A 262 15.27 -31.48 8.71
N LYS A 263 14.28 -32.34 8.95
CA LYS A 263 13.31 -32.78 7.92
C LYS A 263 12.41 -31.62 7.49
N TRP A 264 11.94 -30.82 8.44
CA TRP A 264 11.20 -29.60 8.15
C TRP A 264 12.05 -28.60 7.35
N GLN A 265 13.33 -28.44 7.67
CA GLN A 265 14.21 -27.54 6.93
C GLN A 265 14.38 -27.99 5.47
N LYS A 266 14.46 -29.30 5.23
CA LYS A 266 14.47 -29.91 3.90
C LYS A 266 13.16 -29.66 3.13
N LEU A 267 12.01 -29.83 3.77
CA LEU A 267 10.70 -29.49 3.20
C LEU A 267 10.64 -28.01 2.79
N MET A 268 11.11 -27.10 3.66
CA MET A 268 11.13 -25.66 3.38
C MET A 268 12.10 -25.27 2.25
N ALA A 269 13.13 -26.09 2.00
CA ALA A 269 14.04 -25.94 0.88
C ALA A 269 13.49 -26.56 -0.43
N GLY A 270 12.34 -27.22 -0.40
CA GLY A 270 11.76 -27.93 -1.54
C GLY A 270 12.41 -29.30 -1.83
N ASP A 271 13.21 -29.82 -0.90
CA ASP A 271 13.98 -31.06 -1.05
C ASP A 271 13.66 -32.06 0.07
N GLY A 272 12.39 -32.44 0.19
CA GLY A 272 11.97 -33.47 1.14
C GLY A 272 10.49 -33.46 1.45
N ALA A 273 10.06 -34.48 2.17
CA ALA A 273 8.72 -34.64 2.71
C ALA A 273 8.78 -34.84 4.23
N VAL A 274 7.72 -34.48 4.93
CA VAL A 274 7.57 -34.69 6.37
C VAL A 274 6.33 -35.54 6.63
N VAL A 275 6.51 -36.62 7.39
CA VAL A 275 5.39 -37.45 7.86
C VAL A 275 5.24 -37.23 9.36
N ILE A 276 4.06 -36.78 9.75
CA ILE A 276 3.64 -36.61 11.15
C ILE A 276 2.88 -37.86 11.57
N PRO A 277 3.33 -38.61 12.59
CA PRO A 277 2.70 -39.87 13.00
C PRO A 277 1.26 -39.68 13.50
N PRO A 278 0.40 -40.72 13.43
CA PRO A 278 -0.91 -40.71 14.07
C PRO A 278 -0.86 -40.35 15.57
N HIS A 279 -1.95 -39.78 16.08
CA HIS A 279 -2.13 -39.40 17.48
C HIS A 279 -1.04 -38.48 18.07
N THR A 280 -0.41 -37.66 17.23
CA THR A 280 0.58 -36.66 17.65
C THR A 280 0.10 -35.23 17.42
N SER A 281 0.73 -34.31 18.14
CA SER A 281 0.62 -32.87 17.89
C SER A 281 2.01 -32.27 17.64
N ARG A 282 2.13 -31.38 16.66
CA ARG A 282 3.38 -30.69 16.33
C ARG A 282 3.14 -29.20 16.20
N ARG A 283 4.00 -28.41 16.86
CA ARG A 283 4.13 -26.97 16.62
C ARG A 283 5.45 -26.73 15.90
N VAL A 284 5.41 -25.99 14.80
CA VAL A 284 6.57 -25.65 13.97
C VAL A 284 6.62 -24.14 13.79
N ILE A 285 7.76 -23.53 14.07
CA ILE A 285 7.98 -22.09 13.90
C ILE A 285 9.03 -21.88 12.81
N ILE A 286 8.68 -21.07 11.82
CA ILE A 286 9.51 -20.78 10.65
C ILE A 286 9.76 -19.28 10.61
N ASP A 287 11.02 -18.88 10.46
CA ASP A 287 11.42 -17.51 10.15
C ASP A 287 11.70 -17.42 8.65
N LEU A 288 10.91 -16.64 7.90
CA LEU A 288 11.10 -16.47 6.45
C LEU A 288 12.35 -15.66 6.10
N ASN A 289 13.10 -15.18 7.11
CA ASN A 289 14.31 -14.36 7.02
C ASN A 289 14.10 -12.98 6.36
N ASN A 290 12.87 -12.69 5.95
CA ASN A 290 12.42 -11.44 5.37
C ASN A 290 10.90 -11.31 5.59
N TYR A 291 10.34 -10.13 5.35
CA TYR A 291 8.90 -9.89 5.41
C TYR A 291 8.25 -10.23 4.07
N TYR A 292 7.19 -11.03 4.02
CA TYR A 292 6.48 -11.39 2.78
C TYR A 292 4.99 -11.03 2.85
N CYS A 293 4.40 -10.80 1.68
CA CYS A 293 2.97 -10.93 1.43
C CYS A 293 2.83 -12.13 0.50
N ALA A 294 2.29 -13.26 0.98
CA ALA A 294 2.31 -14.48 0.19
C ALA A 294 1.12 -15.39 0.43
N TYR A 295 0.81 -16.21 -0.57
CA TYR A 295 -0.11 -17.34 -0.43
C TYR A 295 0.70 -18.58 -0.04
N PRO A 296 0.60 -19.10 1.20
CA PRO A 296 1.16 -20.40 1.53
C PRO A 296 0.43 -21.51 0.75
N VAL A 297 1.20 -22.41 0.14
CA VAL A 297 0.71 -23.59 -0.57
C VAL A 297 1.28 -24.81 0.13
N ILE A 298 0.39 -25.62 0.72
CA ILE A 298 0.76 -26.82 1.48
C ILE A 298 0.13 -28.01 0.80
N ASP A 299 0.96 -28.86 0.22
CA ASP A 299 0.52 -30.09 -0.43
C ASP A 299 0.64 -31.26 0.55
N CYS A 300 -0.51 -31.84 0.92
CA CYS A 300 -0.55 -32.91 1.91
C CYS A 300 -1.73 -33.87 1.74
N SER A 301 -1.63 -35.01 2.40
CA SER A 301 -2.70 -36.01 2.60
C SER A 301 -2.63 -36.58 4.02
N GLY A 302 -3.77 -36.97 4.58
CA GLY A 302 -3.82 -37.45 5.96
C GLY A 302 -5.19 -37.20 6.58
N ALA A 303 -6.18 -38.01 6.16
CA ALA A 303 -7.59 -37.78 6.45
C ALA A 303 -7.86 -37.47 7.93
N GLY A 304 -8.43 -36.30 8.19
CA GLY A 304 -8.84 -35.86 9.52
C GLY A 304 -7.78 -35.09 10.31
N ALA A 305 -6.54 -35.00 9.84
CA ALA A 305 -5.51 -34.19 10.50
C ALA A 305 -5.85 -32.69 10.40
N SER A 306 -5.79 -31.98 11.53
CA SER A 306 -6.04 -30.54 11.62
C SER A 306 -4.73 -29.78 11.49
N VAL A 307 -4.69 -28.77 10.63
CA VAL A 307 -3.54 -27.89 10.40
C VAL A 307 -3.98 -26.44 10.55
N ARG A 308 -3.37 -25.71 11.47
CA ARG A 308 -3.49 -24.24 11.58
C ARG A 308 -2.19 -23.61 11.10
N VAL A 309 -2.29 -22.60 10.24
CA VAL A 309 -1.15 -21.87 9.67
C VAL A 309 -1.33 -20.40 10.01
N ASN A 310 -0.64 -19.95 11.06
CA ASN A 310 -0.67 -18.55 11.47
C ASN A 310 0.58 -17.82 11.00
N TRP A 311 0.42 -16.52 10.77
CA TRP A 311 1.48 -15.60 10.38
C TRP A 311 1.63 -14.53 11.44
N ALA A 312 2.85 -14.02 11.60
CA ALA A 312 3.16 -12.89 12.46
C ALA A 312 4.30 -12.05 11.88
N GLU A 313 4.28 -10.75 12.15
CA GLU A 313 5.43 -9.88 11.84
C GLU A 313 6.62 -10.16 12.76
N SER A 314 6.35 -10.53 14.01
CA SER A 314 7.33 -10.87 15.04
C SER A 314 6.71 -11.71 16.15
N LEU A 315 7.55 -12.36 16.96
CA LEU A 315 7.14 -12.94 18.25
C LEU A 315 7.18 -11.88 19.35
N PHE A 316 6.63 -12.20 20.52
CA PHE A 316 6.50 -11.29 21.66
C PHE A 316 7.10 -11.87 22.93
N MET A 317 7.61 -11.00 23.79
CA MET A 317 8.17 -11.39 25.08
C MET A 317 7.12 -12.05 25.98
N TYR A 318 7.57 -12.97 26.83
CA TYR A 318 6.73 -13.66 27.81
C TYR A 318 7.07 -13.20 29.23
N ASP A 319 6.05 -12.89 30.03
CA ASP A 319 6.16 -12.63 31.46
C ASP A 319 5.77 -13.89 32.22
N ALA A 320 6.78 -14.59 32.75
CA ALA A 320 6.58 -15.81 33.52
C ALA A 320 5.81 -15.58 34.82
N SER A 321 5.95 -14.41 35.46
CA SER A 321 5.27 -14.11 36.73
C SER A 321 3.76 -13.94 36.55
N ALA A 322 3.35 -13.35 35.42
CA ALA A 322 1.96 -13.16 35.06
C ALA A 322 1.42 -14.27 34.14
N SER A 323 2.26 -15.26 33.80
CA SER A 323 1.96 -16.36 32.88
C SER A 323 1.29 -15.90 31.58
N LYS A 324 1.81 -14.82 30.99
CA LYS A 324 1.21 -14.20 29.80
C LYS A 324 2.23 -13.52 28.91
N ARG A 325 1.87 -13.39 27.63
CA ARG A 325 2.57 -12.56 26.65
C ARG A 325 2.53 -11.08 27.07
N THR A 326 3.62 -10.35 26.87
CA THR A 326 3.66 -8.88 27.00
C THR A 326 3.42 -8.23 25.64
N SER A 327 3.13 -6.92 25.61
CA SER A 327 3.04 -6.20 24.34
C SER A 327 4.40 -6.00 23.66
N ASP A 328 5.52 -6.18 24.36
CA ASP A 328 6.86 -5.97 23.83
C ASP A 328 7.28 -7.11 22.89
N LYS A 329 7.89 -6.74 21.77
CA LYS A 329 8.41 -7.66 20.75
C LYS A 329 9.90 -7.95 20.91
N GLY A 330 10.65 -7.10 21.65
CA GLY A 330 12.10 -7.20 21.74
C GLY A 330 12.80 -7.14 20.38
N HIS A 331 13.88 -7.91 20.20
CA HIS A 331 14.59 -8.05 18.93
C HIS A 331 13.86 -9.01 17.97
N ARG A 332 13.61 -8.59 16.72
CA ARG A 332 12.74 -9.32 15.76
C ARG A 332 13.34 -10.62 15.25
N GLY A 333 14.63 -10.89 15.47
CA GLY A 333 15.27 -12.16 15.11
C GLY A 333 15.17 -13.26 16.17
N ASP A 334 14.72 -12.91 17.38
CA ASP A 334 14.73 -13.83 18.53
C ASP A 334 13.38 -14.53 18.65
N VAL A 335 13.44 -15.83 18.93
CA VAL A 335 12.26 -16.70 19.09
C VAL A 335 12.22 -17.36 20.47
N ASP A 336 13.38 -17.73 21.01
CA ASP A 336 13.52 -18.41 22.31
C ASP A 336 12.93 -17.58 23.44
N GLY A 337 12.13 -18.22 24.30
CA GLY A 337 11.43 -17.57 25.41
C GLY A 337 10.30 -16.64 25.00
N LYS A 338 9.94 -16.55 23.71
CA LYS A 338 8.88 -15.69 23.21
C LYS A 338 7.64 -16.46 22.80
N CYS A 339 6.50 -15.78 22.82
CA CYS A 339 5.22 -16.32 22.35
C CYS A 339 4.96 -15.91 20.91
N PHE A 340 4.52 -16.87 20.10
CA PHE A 340 3.96 -16.61 18.78
C PHE A 340 2.49 -16.19 18.91
N PHE A 341 2.16 -14.97 18.50
CA PHE A 341 0.78 -14.50 18.45
C PHE A 341 0.49 -13.96 17.06
N GLY A 342 -0.32 -14.70 16.31
CA GLY A 342 -0.60 -14.42 14.92
C GLY A 342 -1.95 -14.94 14.47
N PHE A 343 -2.30 -14.64 13.23
CA PHE A 343 -3.53 -15.09 12.58
C PHE A 343 -3.21 -15.64 11.18
N GLY A 344 -4.13 -16.39 10.59
CA GLY A 344 -3.92 -16.92 9.25
C GLY A 344 -5.10 -17.75 8.78
N PHE A 345 -4.86 -18.98 8.36
CA PHE A 345 -5.91 -19.89 7.90
C PHE A 345 -5.73 -21.30 8.49
N SER A 346 -6.78 -22.10 8.44
CA SER A 346 -6.74 -23.49 8.89
C SER A 346 -7.36 -24.44 7.89
N PHE A 347 -7.01 -25.72 7.98
CA PHE A 347 -7.68 -26.76 7.23
C PHE A 347 -7.63 -28.11 7.95
N THR A 348 -8.58 -28.98 7.62
CA THR A 348 -8.50 -30.41 7.89
C THR A 348 -8.05 -31.11 6.61
N ALA A 349 -7.04 -31.97 6.68
CA ALA A 349 -6.54 -32.67 5.51
C ALA A 349 -7.52 -33.79 5.07
N GLY A 350 -7.65 -33.94 3.75
CA GLY A 350 -8.45 -34.99 3.11
C GLY A 350 -7.68 -36.30 2.96
N PRO A 351 -8.36 -37.36 2.48
CA PRO A 351 -7.74 -38.66 2.21
C PRO A 351 -6.85 -38.65 0.97
N LYS A 352 -7.12 -37.76 0.00
CA LYS A 352 -6.30 -37.61 -1.20
C LYS A 352 -5.30 -36.48 -1.03
N GLN A 353 -4.21 -36.59 -1.77
CA GLN A 353 -3.21 -35.53 -1.90
C GLN A 353 -3.86 -34.26 -2.47
N TYR A 354 -3.71 -33.14 -1.78
CA TYR A 354 -4.33 -31.88 -2.16
C TYR A 354 -3.52 -30.67 -1.67
N ALA A 355 -3.44 -29.64 -2.52
CA ALA A 355 -2.76 -28.39 -2.21
C ALA A 355 -3.71 -27.39 -1.55
N TYR A 356 -3.55 -27.17 -0.26
CA TYR A 356 -4.31 -26.18 0.51
C TYR A 356 -3.66 -24.79 0.40
N GLN A 357 -4.46 -23.79 0.05
CA GLN A 357 -4.05 -22.40 -0.11
C GLN A 357 -5.18 -21.46 0.36
N PRO A 358 -4.86 -20.32 1.02
CA PRO A 358 -5.86 -19.30 1.33
C PRO A 358 -6.26 -18.47 0.10
N HIS A 359 -7.45 -17.86 0.13
CA HIS A 359 -7.94 -17.00 -0.96
C HIS A 359 -7.33 -15.60 -0.95
N THR A 360 -6.87 -15.14 0.21
CA THR A 360 -6.10 -13.90 0.35
C THR A 360 -4.68 -14.21 0.80
N PHE A 361 -3.72 -13.41 0.36
CA PHE A 361 -2.36 -13.52 0.85
C PHE A 361 -2.31 -13.29 2.37
N GLN A 362 -1.34 -13.92 3.02
CA GLN A 362 -0.94 -13.67 4.39
C GLN A 362 0.27 -12.74 4.39
N ALA A 363 0.49 -12.01 5.48
CA ALA A 363 1.60 -11.06 5.58
C ALA A 363 2.43 -11.34 6.84
N GLY A 364 3.73 -11.08 6.80
CA GLY A 364 4.60 -11.18 7.97
C GLY A 364 5.96 -11.82 7.66
N ARG A 365 6.71 -12.09 8.71
CA ARG A 365 8.03 -12.73 8.66
C ARG A 365 8.01 -14.15 9.22
N TYR A 366 7.14 -14.42 10.18
CA TYR A 366 7.09 -15.69 10.88
C TYR A 366 5.83 -16.47 10.51
N VAL A 367 5.98 -17.78 10.37
CA VAL A 367 4.88 -18.73 10.17
C VAL A 367 4.90 -19.75 11.30
N GLU A 368 3.74 -20.01 11.89
CA GLU A 368 3.52 -21.11 12.83
C GLU A 368 2.58 -22.13 12.20
N LEU A 369 3.01 -23.39 12.13
CA LEU A 369 2.11 -24.51 11.91
C LEU A 369 1.79 -25.17 13.24
N HIS A 370 0.52 -25.40 13.51
CA HIS A 370 0.06 -26.29 14.58
C HIS A 370 -0.73 -27.43 13.95
N ILE A 371 -0.22 -28.64 14.09
CA ILE A 371 -0.71 -29.85 13.42
C ILE A 371 -1.16 -30.83 14.49
N VAL A 372 -2.40 -31.33 14.38
CA VAL A 372 -2.95 -32.37 15.26
C VAL A 372 -3.45 -33.52 14.39
N THR A 373 -2.93 -34.72 14.61
CA THR A 373 -3.30 -35.93 13.86
C THR A 373 -4.24 -36.83 14.67
N GLY A 374 -5.12 -37.54 13.96
CA GLY A 374 -6.01 -38.54 14.54
C GLY A 374 -5.47 -39.95 14.29
N ASP A 375 -6.35 -40.89 13.92
CA ASP A 375 -5.99 -42.27 13.58
C ASP A 375 -5.04 -42.36 12.36
N ASN A 376 -5.11 -41.37 11.47
CA ASN A 376 -4.19 -41.23 10.34
C ASN A 376 -3.12 -40.17 10.66
N GLY A 377 -1.89 -40.46 10.24
CA GLY A 377 -0.82 -39.46 10.20
C GLY A 377 -1.04 -38.44 9.07
N LEU A 378 -0.22 -37.40 9.04
CA LEU A 378 -0.21 -36.38 7.98
C LEU A 378 1.09 -36.47 7.18
N SER A 379 0.98 -36.65 5.88
CA SER A 379 2.11 -36.61 4.94
C SER A 379 2.12 -35.25 4.23
N LEU A 380 3.13 -34.43 4.51
CA LEU A 380 3.40 -33.17 3.80
C LEU A 380 4.47 -33.41 2.74
N THR A 381 4.12 -33.23 1.48
CA THR A 381 5.03 -33.46 0.35
C THR A 381 5.71 -32.18 -0.11
N SER A 382 5.05 -31.02 0.06
CA SER A 382 5.66 -29.73 -0.19
C SER A 382 5.03 -28.62 0.65
N MET A 383 5.85 -27.61 0.95
CA MET A 383 5.39 -26.32 1.45
C MET A 383 6.15 -25.23 0.71
N SER A 384 5.40 -24.35 0.05
CA SER A 384 5.95 -23.19 -0.67
C SER A 384 5.09 -21.96 -0.40
N PHE A 385 5.55 -20.81 -0.88
CA PHE A 385 4.82 -19.56 -0.80
C PHE A 385 4.77 -18.92 -2.18
N ILE A 386 3.63 -18.37 -2.57
CA ILE A 386 3.53 -17.50 -3.75
C ILE A 386 3.68 -16.06 -3.25
N ASP A 387 4.87 -15.49 -3.35
CA ASP A 387 5.12 -14.07 -3.01
C ASP A 387 4.34 -13.18 -3.96
N THR A 388 3.63 -12.18 -3.43
CA THR A 388 2.80 -11.28 -4.22
C THR A 388 2.87 -9.84 -3.76
N HIS A 389 2.92 -8.93 -4.73
CA HIS A 389 2.86 -7.48 -4.50
C HIS A 389 2.72 -6.74 -5.85
N PHE A 390 2.54 -5.42 -5.81
CA PHE A 390 2.62 -4.56 -6.99
C PHE A 390 4.02 -4.64 -7.63
N PRO A 391 4.14 -4.81 -8.96
CA PRO A 391 5.41 -5.16 -9.61
C PRO A 391 6.33 -3.95 -9.84
N TYR A 392 6.79 -3.29 -8.77
CA TYR A 392 7.81 -2.25 -8.89
C TYR A 392 9.11 -2.79 -9.50
N ARG A 393 9.75 -1.96 -10.33
CA ARG A 393 11.10 -2.21 -10.86
C ARG A 393 12.10 -1.28 -10.20
N PHE A 394 12.50 -1.60 -8.97
CA PHE A 394 13.47 -0.79 -8.25
C PHE A 394 14.81 -0.77 -8.99
N SER A 395 15.29 0.42 -9.30
CA SER A 395 16.61 0.61 -9.93
C SER A 395 17.40 1.78 -9.35
N ALA A 396 16.87 2.38 -8.27
CA ALA A 396 17.59 3.39 -7.50
C ALA A 396 18.73 2.78 -6.69
N GLN A 397 19.81 3.54 -6.60
CA GLN A 397 21.00 3.20 -5.82
C GLN A 397 21.46 4.44 -5.08
N PHE A 398 21.76 4.30 -3.79
CA PHE A 398 22.32 5.39 -2.99
C PHE A 398 23.40 4.83 -2.06
N LYS A 399 24.53 5.52 -2.03
CA LYS A 399 25.66 5.26 -1.12
C LYS A 399 26.15 6.60 -0.58
N SER A 400 26.68 6.58 0.63
CA SER A 400 27.31 7.73 1.25
C SER A 400 28.59 7.33 1.98
N SER A 401 29.31 8.33 2.50
CA SER A 401 30.45 8.12 3.39
C SER A 401 30.06 7.58 4.78
N ARG A 402 28.77 7.43 5.09
CA ARG A 402 28.26 6.90 6.36
C ARG A 402 27.60 5.54 6.13
N GLY A 403 28.33 4.47 6.43
CA GLY A 403 27.91 3.09 6.13
C GLY A 403 26.63 2.65 6.84
N GLU A 404 26.34 3.23 8.00
CA GLU A 404 25.14 2.97 8.81
C GLU A 404 23.84 3.33 8.10
N LEU A 405 23.89 4.18 7.08
CA LEU A 405 22.72 4.53 6.27
C LEU A 405 22.39 3.47 5.20
N ALA A 406 23.36 2.64 4.83
CA ALA A 406 23.21 1.70 3.72
C ALA A 406 22.06 0.68 3.92
N PRO A 407 21.82 0.13 5.12
CA PRO A 407 20.72 -0.82 5.34
C PRO A 407 19.32 -0.20 5.24
N ILE A 408 19.17 1.12 5.36
CA ILE A 408 17.85 1.79 5.37
C ILE A 408 17.15 1.64 4.02
N VAL A 409 17.89 1.73 2.92
CA VAL A 409 17.33 1.68 1.56
C VAL A 409 16.63 0.34 1.28
N PRO A 410 17.29 -0.83 1.38
CA PRO A 410 16.62 -2.10 1.09
C PRO A 410 15.43 -2.37 2.03
N ILE A 411 15.51 -1.99 3.30
CA ILE A 411 14.40 -2.13 4.26
C ILE A 411 13.19 -1.28 3.84
N ALA A 412 13.41 -0.01 3.50
CA ALA A 412 12.36 0.89 3.05
C ALA A 412 11.75 0.48 1.71
N LEU A 413 12.55 -0.01 0.76
CA LEU A 413 12.05 -0.52 -0.53
C LEU A 413 11.26 -1.83 -0.35
N ARG A 414 11.66 -2.69 0.59
CA ARG A 414 10.86 -3.88 0.95
C ARG A 414 9.52 -3.45 1.53
N THR A 415 9.48 -2.47 2.42
CA THR A 415 8.22 -1.90 2.93
C THR A 415 7.34 -1.36 1.81
N LEU A 416 7.89 -0.57 0.90
CA LEU A 416 7.12 -0.03 -0.23
C LEU A 416 6.50 -1.16 -1.07
N ALA A 417 7.24 -2.22 -1.36
CA ALA A 417 6.72 -3.38 -2.08
C ALA A 417 5.59 -4.08 -1.30
N MET A 418 5.80 -4.39 -0.03
CA MET A 418 4.81 -5.12 0.78
C MET A 418 3.53 -4.30 1.05
N CYS A 419 3.65 -2.98 1.13
CA CYS A 419 2.51 -2.07 1.29
C CYS A 419 1.84 -1.66 -0.04
N SER A 420 2.20 -2.26 -1.17
CA SER A 420 1.64 -1.93 -2.49
C SER A 420 1.07 -3.17 -3.17
N HIS A 421 -0.22 -3.17 -3.50
CA HIS A 421 -0.88 -4.20 -4.29
C HIS A 421 -1.74 -3.53 -5.37
N ASP A 422 -3.02 -3.89 -5.47
CA ASP A 422 -4.00 -3.22 -6.33
C ASP A 422 -4.49 -1.88 -5.73
N THR A 423 -4.11 -1.58 -4.50
CA THR A 423 -4.08 -0.24 -3.88
C THR A 423 -2.78 -0.07 -3.10
N SER A 424 -2.39 1.17 -2.78
CA SER A 424 -1.49 1.40 -1.65
C SER A 424 -2.18 0.99 -0.34
N MET A 425 -1.37 0.69 0.66
CA MET A 425 -1.81 0.27 1.99
C MET A 425 -0.95 0.96 3.05
N ASP A 426 -1.52 1.21 4.22
CA ASP A 426 -0.79 1.59 5.42
C ASP A 426 0.16 0.44 5.86
N CYS A 427 -0.40 -0.75 6.11
CA CYS A 427 0.33 -1.96 6.44
C CYS A 427 -0.38 -3.20 5.87
N PRO A 428 0.36 -4.26 5.49
CA PRO A 428 -0.25 -5.46 4.90
C PRO A 428 -0.78 -6.46 5.93
N TYR A 429 -0.36 -6.36 7.20
CA TYR A 429 -0.73 -7.32 8.25
C TYR A 429 -2.02 -6.97 8.99
N TYR A 430 -2.20 -5.72 9.43
CA TYR A 430 -3.34 -5.33 10.27
C TYR A 430 -4.52 -4.80 9.47
N GLU A 431 -4.30 -3.90 8.51
CA GLU A 431 -5.40 -3.10 7.95
C GLU A 431 -5.58 -3.28 6.44
N ARG A 432 -4.51 -3.19 5.64
CA ARG A 432 -4.57 -3.19 4.17
C ARG A 432 -5.42 -2.06 3.59
N LEU A 433 -5.35 -0.86 4.18
CA LEU A 433 -6.19 0.28 3.84
C LEU A 433 -5.40 1.40 3.16
N ASN A 434 -5.96 1.92 2.07
CA ASN A 434 -5.37 3.00 1.29
C ASN A 434 -5.56 4.36 1.99
N TYR A 435 -4.79 4.68 3.03
CA TYR A 435 -4.84 5.98 3.70
C TYR A 435 -4.09 7.06 2.91
N ALA A 436 -4.67 8.26 2.80
CA ALA A 436 -4.09 9.32 1.96
C ALA A 436 -2.74 9.86 2.48
N GLY A 437 -2.57 9.92 3.80
CA GLY A 437 -1.30 10.31 4.43
C GLY A 437 -0.14 9.40 4.02
N ASP A 438 -0.34 8.09 4.12
CA ASP A 438 0.60 7.06 3.71
C ASP A 438 0.85 7.07 2.20
N THR A 439 -0.22 7.14 1.42
CA THR A 439 -0.18 7.02 -0.04
C THR A 439 0.66 8.12 -0.68
N ARG A 440 0.59 9.34 -0.14
CA ARG A 440 1.43 10.45 -0.60
C ARG A 440 2.91 10.11 -0.46
N LEU A 441 3.33 9.62 0.70
CA LEU A 441 4.73 9.28 0.97
C LEU A 441 5.19 8.08 0.14
N GLN A 442 4.36 7.05 0.02
CA GLN A 442 4.61 5.89 -0.85
C GLN A 442 4.82 6.32 -2.29
N SER A 443 3.97 7.21 -2.80
CA SER A 443 4.06 7.72 -4.17
C SER A 443 5.39 8.44 -4.42
N LEU A 444 5.80 9.32 -3.48
CA LEU A 444 7.08 10.02 -3.57
C LEU A 444 8.28 9.07 -3.56
N VAL A 445 8.25 8.03 -2.73
CA VAL A 445 9.30 7.00 -2.71
C VAL A 445 9.29 6.22 -4.03
N ALA A 446 8.13 5.82 -4.55
CA ALA A 446 8.02 5.12 -5.83
C ALA A 446 8.57 5.96 -6.99
N TYR A 447 8.32 7.28 -6.99
CA TYR A 447 8.82 8.18 -8.04
C TYR A 447 10.34 8.21 -8.11
N VAL A 448 11.03 8.26 -6.97
CA VAL A 448 12.50 8.32 -6.92
C VAL A 448 13.18 6.95 -6.95
N SER A 449 12.44 5.86 -6.69
CA SER A 449 13.04 4.52 -6.54
C SER A 449 12.76 3.57 -7.71
N ALA A 450 11.60 3.71 -8.35
CA ALA A 450 11.12 2.83 -9.41
C ALA A 450 10.67 3.57 -10.68
N ASP A 451 10.50 4.90 -10.64
CA ASP A 451 9.93 5.69 -11.75
C ASP A 451 8.57 5.13 -12.21
N GLU A 452 7.69 4.87 -11.24
CA GLU A 452 6.41 4.20 -11.46
C GLU A 452 5.26 5.01 -10.82
N GLU A 453 4.17 5.22 -11.55
CA GLU A 453 3.05 6.06 -11.11
C GLU A 453 1.66 5.43 -11.22
N ARG A 454 1.51 4.26 -11.84
CA ARG A 454 0.17 3.70 -12.11
C ARG A 454 -0.62 3.47 -10.82
N LEU A 455 0.04 2.97 -9.76
CA LEU A 455 -0.60 2.77 -8.47
C LEU A 455 -0.99 4.10 -7.81
N ALA A 456 -0.10 5.09 -7.84
CA ALA A 456 -0.36 6.43 -7.30
C ALA A 456 -1.56 7.10 -8.01
N ARG A 457 -1.65 6.98 -9.34
CA ARG A 457 -2.79 7.46 -10.14
C ARG A 457 -4.10 6.86 -9.67
N LYS A 458 -4.17 5.53 -9.61
CA LYS A 458 -5.37 4.82 -9.17
C LYS A 458 -5.79 5.25 -7.77
N CYS A 459 -4.86 5.33 -6.82
CA CYS A 459 -5.18 5.68 -5.45
C CYS A 459 -5.65 7.13 -5.31
N MET A 460 -5.08 8.08 -6.07
CA MET A 460 -5.57 9.46 -6.13
C MET A 460 -7.00 9.56 -6.66
N GLU A 461 -7.36 8.76 -7.67
CA GLU A 461 -8.73 8.71 -8.21
C GLU A 461 -9.71 8.13 -7.17
N LEU A 462 -9.32 7.06 -6.47
CA LEU A 462 -10.15 6.46 -5.41
C LEU A 462 -10.49 7.49 -4.31
N PHE A 463 -9.54 8.33 -3.90
CA PHE A 463 -9.84 9.41 -2.96
C PHE A 463 -10.82 10.44 -3.55
N ASP A 464 -10.68 10.79 -4.83
CA ASP A 464 -11.58 11.72 -5.51
C ASP A 464 -13.01 11.16 -5.66
N TYR A 465 -13.14 9.85 -5.85
CA TYR A 465 -14.43 9.13 -5.89
C TYR A 465 -15.12 9.12 -4.52
N SER A 466 -14.35 9.18 -3.44
CA SER A 466 -14.85 9.16 -2.05
C SER A 466 -15.40 10.51 -1.54
N ARG A 467 -15.45 11.55 -2.40
CA ARG A 467 -15.86 12.89 -1.98
C ARG A 467 -17.26 12.91 -1.38
N LEU A 468 -17.35 13.52 -0.21
CA LEU A 468 -18.59 13.83 0.48
C LEU A 468 -19.25 15.08 -0.14
N PRO A 469 -20.55 15.30 0.11
CA PRO A 469 -21.21 16.56 -0.24
C PRO A 469 -20.53 17.81 0.34
N SER A 470 -19.83 17.66 1.48
CA SER A 470 -19.02 18.73 2.07
C SER A 470 -17.79 19.09 1.25
N GLY A 471 -17.36 18.23 0.32
CA GLY A 471 -16.12 18.36 -0.46
C GLY A 471 -14.96 17.53 0.09
N LEU A 472 -14.95 17.19 1.38
CA LEU A 472 -13.91 16.35 1.99
C LEU A 472 -13.92 14.92 1.41
N THR A 473 -12.76 14.28 1.42
CA THR A 473 -12.59 12.87 1.04
C THR A 473 -12.68 11.97 2.27
N PHE A 474 -12.93 10.67 2.06
CA PHE A 474 -12.67 9.69 3.13
C PHE A 474 -11.16 9.69 3.46
N SER A 475 -10.81 9.29 4.68
CA SER A 475 -9.40 9.15 5.11
C SER A 475 -8.69 8.02 4.38
N ARG A 476 -9.45 6.98 4.03
CA ARG A 476 -9.02 5.80 3.29
C ARG A 476 -10.12 5.37 2.31
N TYR A 477 -9.76 4.90 1.12
CA TYR A 477 -10.76 4.43 0.14
C TYR A 477 -10.16 3.44 -0.89
N PRO A 478 -10.88 2.38 -1.33
CA PRO A 478 -12.25 2.01 -0.97
C PRO A 478 -12.37 1.50 0.47
N THR A 479 -13.52 1.74 1.10
CA THR A 479 -13.83 1.24 2.45
C THR A 479 -15.34 1.16 2.65
N ARG A 480 -15.81 0.17 3.41
CA ARG A 480 -17.22 0.05 3.86
C ARG A 480 -17.57 1.06 4.93
N THR A 481 -16.59 1.40 5.76
CA THR A 481 -16.76 2.35 6.87
C THR A 481 -16.31 3.74 6.48
N MET A 482 -17.21 4.72 6.58
CA MET A 482 -16.86 6.13 6.43
C MET A 482 -16.03 6.62 7.62
N GLN A 483 -14.84 7.13 7.33
CA GLN A 483 -14.02 7.88 8.27
C GLN A 483 -13.43 9.08 7.53
N VAL A 484 -13.37 10.24 8.18
CA VAL A 484 -12.81 11.46 7.63
C VAL A 484 -11.68 11.95 8.52
N ILE A 485 -10.51 12.15 7.92
CA ILE A 485 -9.38 12.85 8.51
C ILE A 485 -9.21 14.13 7.66
N PRO A 486 -9.74 15.29 8.08
CA PRO A 486 -9.68 16.50 7.25
C PRO A 486 -8.26 16.85 6.76
N PRO A 487 -7.20 16.72 7.58
CA PRO A 487 -5.83 16.92 7.11
C PRO A 487 -5.43 15.98 5.96
N PHE A 488 -5.98 14.77 5.87
CA PHE A 488 -5.67 13.83 4.79
C PHE A 488 -6.27 14.27 3.45
N SER A 489 -7.41 14.98 3.44
CA SER A 489 -7.93 15.62 2.22
C SER A 489 -7.00 16.75 1.73
N LEU A 490 -6.35 17.48 2.64
CA LEU A 490 -5.32 18.47 2.26
C LEU A 490 -4.06 17.77 1.70
N TRP A 491 -3.64 16.66 2.30
CA TRP A 491 -2.55 15.85 1.75
C TRP A 491 -2.88 15.21 0.41
N TRP A 492 -4.14 14.88 0.13
CA TRP A 492 -4.58 14.45 -1.19
C TRP A 492 -4.39 15.56 -2.25
N ILE A 493 -4.72 16.82 -1.95
CA ILE A 493 -4.40 17.95 -2.86
C ILE A 493 -2.88 18.08 -3.04
N ALA A 494 -2.12 17.97 -1.95
CA ALA A 494 -0.67 18.05 -2.04
C ALA A 494 -0.07 16.90 -2.87
N MET A 495 -0.69 15.72 -2.85
CA MET A 495 -0.33 14.57 -3.69
C MET A 495 -0.66 14.82 -5.17
N VAL A 496 -1.77 15.49 -5.50
CA VAL A 496 -2.06 15.95 -6.89
C VAL A 496 -0.99 16.95 -7.36
N HIS A 497 -0.57 17.87 -6.50
CA HIS A 497 0.54 18.78 -6.80
C HIS A 497 1.86 18.02 -7.01
N ASP A 498 2.20 17.10 -6.11
CA ASP A 498 3.41 16.30 -6.24
C ASP A 498 3.38 15.47 -7.55
N PHE A 499 2.24 14.91 -7.92
CA PHE A 499 2.08 14.25 -9.22
C PHE A 499 2.36 15.21 -10.38
N ALA A 500 1.82 16.43 -10.37
CA ALA A 500 2.10 17.44 -11.41
C ALA A 500 3.59 17.85 -11.47
N VAL A 501 4.29 17.84 -10.34
CA VAL A 501 5.73 18.10 -10.25
C VAL A 501 6.54 16.96 -10.87
N TRP A 502 6.23 15.72 -10.49
CA TRP A 502 7.04 14.54 -10.85
C TRP A 502 6.63 13.86 -12.16
N ARG A 503 5.43 14.13 -12.69
CA ARG A 503 4.85 13.47 -13.87
C ARG A 503 4.27 14.47 -14.86
N ASP A 504 4.45 14.18 -16.14
CA ASP A 504 4.04 15.04 -17.26
C ASP A 504 2.69 14.58 -17.82
N ASP A 505 1.63 14.70 -17.01
CA ASP A 505 0.26 14.36 -17.43
C ASP A 505 -0.74 15.42 -16.98
N VAL A 506 -0.94 16.38 -17.87
CA VAL A 506 -1.82 17.53 -17.66
C VAL A 506 -3.29 17.12 -17.57
N THR A 507 -3.73 16.17 -18.41
CA THR A 507 -5.11 15.68 -18.39
C THR A 507 -5.42 15.09 -17.02
N PHE A 508 -4.50 14.27 -16.50
CA PHE A 508 -4.70 13.65 -15.20
C PHE A 508 -4.78 14.69 -14.07
N VAL A 509 -4.00 15.77 -14.12
CA VAL A 509 -4.07 16.82 -13.09
C VAL A 509 -5.38 17.61 -13.20
N ARG A 510 -5.81 17.97 -14.42
CA ARG A 510 -7.02 18.77 -14.67
C ARG A 510 -8.28 18.12 -14.15
N GLU A 511 -8.44 16.82 -14.37
CA GLU A 511 -9.61 16.07 -13.92
C GLU A 511 -9.77 16.08 -12.38
N ARG A 512 -8.68 16.25 -11.63
CA ARG A 512 -8.66 16.32 -10.15
C ARG A 512 -8.87 17.73 -9.59
N MET A 513 -8.91 18.76 -10.45
CA MET A 513 -9.08 20.15 -10.00
C MET A 513 -10.45 20.41 -9.38
N LEU A 514 -11.51 19.73 -9.84
CA LEU A 514 -12.84 19.88 -9.24
C LEU A 514 -12.85 19.45 -7.78
N GLY A 515 -12.27 18.29 -7.46
CA GLY A 515 -12.19 17.82 -6.09
C GLY A 515 -11.25 18.67 -5.24
N THR A 516 -10.13 19.14 -5.81
CA THR A 516 -9.21 20.08 -5.14
C THR A 516 -9.93 21.34 -4.68
N ARG A 517 -10.73 21.94 -5.56
CA ARG A 517 -11.55 23.12 -5.25
C ARG A 517 -12.56 22.82 -4.15
N ALA A 518 -13.28 21.70 -4.24
CA ALA A 518 -14.31 21.33 -3.27
C ALA A 518 -13.75 21.18 -1.85
N VAL A 519 -12.60 20.50 -1.69
CA VAL A 519 -11.92 20.37 -0.38
C VAL A 519 -11.53 21.75 0.16
N LEU A 520 -10.96 22.63 -0.66
CA LEU A 520 -10.53 23.95 -0.20
C LEU A 520 -11.70 24.85 0.18
N GLU A 521 -12.80 24.83 -0.58
CA GLU A 521 -14.01 25.59 -0.23
C GLU A 521 -14.58 25.15 1.11
N HIS A 522 -14.56 23.85 1.42
CA HIS A 522 -14.96 23.35 2.74
C HIS A 522 -14.12 23.99 3.85
N TRP A 523 -12.80 23.89 3.76
CA TRP A 523 -11.88 24.44 4.75
C TRP A 523 -12.01 25.97 4.88
N LEU A 524 -12.21 26.68 3.77
CA LEU A 524 -12.42 28.13 3.77
C LEU A 524 -13.77 28.52 4.37
N SER A 525 -14.79 27.66 4.27
CA SER A 525 -16.09 27.88 4.93
C SER A 525 -16.01 27.81 6.46
N CYS A 526 -14.99 27.13 7.01
CA CYS A 526 -14.69 27.07 8.44
C CYS A 526 -13.95 28.33 8.96
N ARG A 527 -13.81 29.38 8.14
CA ARG A 527 -13.16 30.64 8.58
C ARG A 527 -14.03 31.35 9.62
N ALA A 528 -13.45 31.62 10.78
CA ALA A 528 -14.09 32.34 11.88
C ALA A 528 -13.85 33.86 11.79
N GLN A 529 -14.58 34.62 12.62
CA GLN A 529 -14.51 36.09 12.65
C GLN A 529 -13.14 36.63 13.07
N ASN A 530 -12.37 35.88 13.85
CA ASN A 530 -10.99 36.21 14.24
C ASN A 530 -9.97 35.99 13.10
N GLY A 531 -10.44 35.59 11.91
CA GLY A 531 -9.60 35.34 10.73
C GLY A 531 -8.79 34.03 10.79
N LEU A 532 -9.01 33.19 11.80
CA LEU A 532 -8.53 31.80 11.84
C LEU A 532 -9.55 30.86 11.19
N VAL A 533 -9.16 29.59 11.04
CA VAL A 533 -10.04 28.52 10.56
C VAL A 533 -10.28 27.55 11.72
N SER A 534 -11.55 27.32 12.06
CA SER A 534 -11.90 26.32 13.06
C SER A 534 -11.65 24.92 12.52
N CYS A 535 -11.27 23.99 13.41
CA CYS A 535 -11.02 22.61 13.03
C CYS A 535 -12.30 21.98 12.43
N PRO A 536 -12.27 21.45 11.19
CA PRO A 536 -13.41 20.78 10.60
C PRO A 536 -13.82 19.54 11.38
N ASP A 537 -15.06 19.11 11.21
CA ASP A 537 -15.56 17.86 11.80
C ASP A 537 -14.82 16.64 11.25
N GLY A 538 -14.45 15.75 12.16
CA GLY A 538 -13.73 14.52 11.85
C GLY A 538 -12.53 14.29 12.77
N TRP A 539 -11.72 13.31 12.40
CA TRP A 539 -10.51 12.97 13.14
C TRP A 539 -9.36 13.86 12.64
N ASN A 540 -9.08 14.96 13.32
CA ASN A 540 -7.99 15.89 12.97
C ASN A 540 -6.59 15.34 13.34
N PHE A 541 -6.31 14.12 12.90
CA PHE A 541 -5.03 13.43 13.05
C PHE A 541 -3.91 14.20 12.37
N VAL A 542 -2.76 14.30 13.05
CA VAL A 542 -1.53 14.88 12.50
C VAL A 542 -0.38 13.89 12.58
N ASP A 543 -0.13 13.29 13.75
CA ASP A 543 1.00 12.39 13.98
C ASP A 543 0.83 11.62 15.30
N TRP A 544 1.50 10.47 15.44
CA TRP A 544 1.47 9.64 16.66
C TRP A 544 2.43 10.15 17.75
N VAL A 545 2.34 11.44 18.08
CA VAL A 545 3.11 12.04 19.17
C VAL A 545 2.62 11.47 20.50
N PRO A 546 3.50 11.00 21.41
CA PRO A 546 3.09 10.41 22.69
C PRO A 546 2.20 11.31 23.56
N ALA A 547 2.40 12.64 23.49
CA ALA A 547 1.61 13.62 24.23
C ALA A 547 0.20 13.85 23.64
N TRP A 548 -0.06 13.39 22.41
CA TRP A 548 -1.31 13.67 21.70
C TRP A 548 -2.27 12.49 21.77
N LYS A 549 -3.47 12.74 22.29
CA LYS A 549 -4.53 11.73 22.33
C LYS A 549 -5.04 11.46 20.91
N ALA A 550 -4.99 10.20 20.48
CA ALA A 550 -5.40 9.78 19.14
C ALA A 550 -4.68 10.56 18.02
N GLY A 551 -3.45 11.02 18.25
CA GLY A 551 -2.68 11.81 17.29
C GLY A 551 -3.27 13.17 16.92
N ILE A 552 -4.21 13.69 17.73
CA ILE A 552 -4.80 15.03 17.57
C ILE A 552 -3.96 16.03 18.39
N PRO A 553 -3.40 17.09 17.78
CA PRO A 553 -2.63 18.08 18.51
C PRO A 553 -3.50 18.96 19.42
N SER A 554 -2.87 19.69 20.35
CA SER A 554 -3.58 20.70 21.13
C SER A 554 -4.26 21.74 20.21
N GLY A 555 -5.46 22.15 20.60
CA GLY A 555 -6.33 23.01 19.79
C GLY A 555 -7.00 22.32 18.59
N GLY A 556 -6.65 21.07 18.26
CA GLY A 556 -7.11 20.34 17.06
C GLY A 556 -8.50 19.69 17.14
N THR A 557 -9.21 19.81 18.27
CA THR A 557 -10.49 19.13 18.47
C THR A 557 -11.67 19.91 17.87
N SER A 558 -12.44 19.28 16.97
CA SER A 558 -13.59 19.92 16.32
C SER A 558 -14.77 20.15 17.26
N ALA A 559 -14.98 19.28 18.25
CA ALA A 559 -16.14 19.28 19.17
C ALA A 559 -16.36 20.58 19.97
N ARG A 560 -15.41 21.52 19.93
CA ARG A 560 -15.50 22.84 20.58
C ARG A 560 -15.12 24.01 19.65
N GLY A 561 -15.10 23.80 18.34
CA GLY A 561 -14.63 24.80 17.38
C GLY A 561 -13.16 25.18 17.60
N GLY A 562 -12.31 24.18 17.88
CA GLY A 562 -10.91 24.41 18.22
C GLY A 562 -10.13 25.15 17.12
N PHE A 563 -9.07 25.84 17.53
CA PHE A 563 -8.12 26.49 16.63
C PHE A 563 -6.73 25.91 16.88
N SER A 564 -6.10 25.38 15.83
CA SER A 564 -4.75 24.81 15.86
C SER A 564 -3.87 25.50 14.82
N SER A 565 -2.70 25.97 15.23
CA SER A 565 -1.73 26.57 14.31
C SER A 565 -1.28 25.56 13.25
N ILE A 566 -1.10 24.29 13.63
CA ILE A 566 -0.67 23.19 12.75
C ILE A 566 -1.67 23.03 11.60
N LEU A 567 -2.97 22.93 11.89
CA LEU A 567 -3.99 22.75 10.86
C LEU A 567 -4.13 24.00 9.96
N ALA A 568 -4.05 25.19 10.55
CA ALA A 568 -4.09 26.43 9.78
C ALA A 568 -2.87 26.57 8.84
N LEU A 569 -1.67 26.23 9.31
CA LEU A 569 -0.44 26.23 8.51
C LEU A 569 -0.47 25.16 7.41
N HIS A 570 -1.07 24.00 7.68
CA HIS A 570 -1.31 22.98 6.68
C HIS A 570 -2.28 23.47 5.58
N LEU A 571 -3.34 24.20 5.94
CA LEU A 571 -4.22 24.82 4.96
C LEU A 571 -3.49 25.87 4.12
N ILE A 572 -2.66 26.74 4.72
CA ILE A 572 -1.84 27.73 4.00
C ILE A 572 -0.92 27.03 2.99
N TYR A 573 -0.24 25.97 3.41
CA TYR A 573 0.60 25.14 2.53
C TYR A 573 -0.18 24.63 1.32
N THR A 574 -1.38 24.11 1.57
CA THR A 574 -2.22 23.50 0.53
C THR A 574 -2.80 24.54 -0.41
N LEU A 575 -3.24 25.70 0.09
CA LEU A 575 -3.72 26.83 -0.72
C LEU A 575 -2.64 27.31 -1.71
N ARG A 576 -1.38 27.36 -1.29
CA ARG A 576 -0.27 27.77 -2.18
C ARG A 576 0.02 26.73 -3.26
N LYS A 577 0.04 25.44 -2.91
CA LYS A 577 0.15 24.36 -3.90
C LYS A 577 -1.02 24.37 -4.89
N ALA A 578 -2.24 24.56 -4.41
CA ALA A 578 -3.41 24.68 -5.26
C ALA A 578 -3.33 25.91 -6.16
N ALA A 579 -2.78 27.03 -5.68
CA ALA A 579 -2.56 28.20 -6.53
C ALA A 579 -1.58 27.92 -7.69
N GLU A 580 -0.51 27.15 -7.46
CA GLU A 580 0.40 26.73 -8.54
C GLU A 580 -0.30 25.83 -9.57
N LEU A 581 -1.15 24.90 -9.10
CA LEU A 581 -1.98 24.05 -9.94
C LEU A 581 -2.97 24.87 -10.77
N GLU A 582 -3.72 25.78 -10.15
CA GLU A 582 -4.69 26.65 -10.82
C GLU A 582 -4.02 27.58 -11.83
N THR A 583 -2.82 28.09 -11.52
CA THR A 583 -2.04 28.93 -12.45
C THR A 583 -1.67 28.17 -13.72
N SER A 584 -1.33 26.88 -13.60
CA SER A 584 -0.80 26.10 -14.72
C SER A 584 -1.88 25.32 -15.48
N TYR A 585 -2.93 24.89 -14.80
CA TYR A 585 -3.87 23.89 -15.31
C TYR A 585 -5.34 24.26 -15.15
N GLY A 586 -5.65 25.24 -14.31
CA GLY A 586 -7.02 25.61 -13.94
C GLY A 586 -7.30 27.07 -14.23
N GLU A 587 -7.83 27.78 -13.23
CA GLU A 587 -8.33 29.14 -13.34
C GLU A 587 -7.43 30.15 -12.60
N PRO A 588 -6.74 31.06 -13.31
CA PRO A 588 -5.83 32.03 -12.70
C PRO A 588 -6.47 32.92 -11.62
N LEU A 589 -7.76 33.22 -11.70
CA LEU A 589 -8.47 33.99 -10.67
C LEU A 589 -8.65 33.20 -9.36
N LEU A 590 -8.81 31.87 -9.44
CA LEU A 590 -8.80 31.01 -8.26
C LEU A 590 -7.40 30.96 -7.64
N ALA A 591 -6.34 30.89 -8.46
CA ALA A 591 -4.97 30.97 -7.96
C ALA A 591 -4.74 32.26 -7.14
N GLN A 592 -5.16 33.41 -7.66
CA GLN A 592 -5.05 34.70 -6.96
C GLN A 592 -5.87 34.71 -5.66
N ARG A 593 -7.09 34.16 -5.66
CA ARG A 593 -7.90 34.02 -4.44
C ARG A 593 -7.18 33.17 -3.40
N TYR A 594 -6.67 32.00 -3.77
CA TYR A 594 -5.97 31.11 -2.85
C TYR A 594 -4.70 31.75 -2.27
N LEU A 595 -3.94 32.50 -3.06
CA LEU A 595 -2.78 33.26 -2.57
C LEU A 595 -3.19 34.35 -1.57
N ARG A 596 -4.27 35.09 -1.85
CA ARG A 596 -4.82 36.10 -0.92
C ARG A 596 -5.30 35.47 0.38
N ASP A 597 -6.03 34.37 0.29
CA ASP A 597 -6.54 33.64 1.46
C ASP A 597 -5.41 33.04 2.30
N ALA A 598 -4.38 32.48 1.65
CA ALA A 598 -3.17 32.00 2.33
C ALA A 598 -2.42 33.14 3.05
N ALA A 599 -2.29 34.31 2.42
CA ALA A 599 -1.62 35.47 3.03
C ALA A 599 -2.41 36.02 4.23
N ALA A 600 -3.73 36.14 4.10
CA ALA A 600 -4.60 36.59 5.19
C ALA A 600 -4.55 35.64 6.39
N LEU A 601 -4.66 34.32 6.14
CA LEU A 601 -4.58 33.32 7.19
C LEU A 601 -3.19 33.27 7.83
N ALA A 602 -2.11 33.41 7.07
CA ALA A 602 -0.76 33.47 7.63
C ALA A 602 -0.57 34.66 8.59
N LYS A 603 -1.16 35.82 8.27
CA LYS A 603 -1.18 36.99 9.17
C LYS A 603 -1.92 36.68 10.46
N SER A 604 -3.10 36.08 10.37
CA SER A 604 -3.89 35.68 11.54
C SER A 604 -3.17 34.65 12.39
N VAL A 605 -2.55 33.64 11.78
CA VAL A 605 -1.76 32.62 12.49
C VAL A 605 -0.60 33.25 13.25
N ARG A 606 0.17 34.13 12.59
CA ARG A 606 1.26 34.86 13.25
C ARG A 606 0.76 35.68 14.43
N SER A 607 -0.35 36.41 14.27
CA SER A 607 -0.87 37.27 15.33
C SER A 607 -1.38 36.52 16.55
N HIS A 608 -1.84 35.28 16.39
CA HIS A 608 -2.48 34.52 17.48
C HIS A 608 -1.58 33.44 18.08
N PHE A 609 -0.65 32.86 17.30
CA PHE A 609 0.12 31.69 17.72
C PHE A 609 1.62 31.94 17.79
N TYR A 610 2.17 33.00 17.20
CA TYR A 610 3.59 33.27 17.32
C TYR A 610 3.87 33.91 18.69
N ASP A 611 4.74 33.28 19.46
CA ASP A 611 5.22 33.80 20.75
C ASP A 611 6.59 34.46 20.54
N ASP A 612 6.66 35.77 20.80
CA ASP A 612 7.90 36.55 20.66
C ASP A 612 8.97 36.16 21.70
N ASN A 613 8.57 35.61 22.86
CA ASN A 613 9.48 35.22 23.93
C ASN A 613 10.27 33.97 23.54
N THR A 614 9.57 32.89 23.16
CA THR A 614 10.21 31.66 22.67
C THR A 614 10.73 31.81 21.24
N GLY A 615 10.09 32.69 20.46
CA GLY A 615 10.36 32.85 19.05
C GLY A 615 9.86 31.70 18.18
N LEU A 616 8.81 31.02 18.64
CA LEU A 616 8.19 29.84 18.03
C LEU A 616 6.69 30.07 17.83
N PHE A 617 6.06 29.23 17.01
CA PHE A 617 4.61 29.12 16.95
C PHE A 617 4.13 28.11 18.01
N ALA A 618 3.24 28.53 18.89
CA ALA A 618 2.47 27.63 19.74
C ALA A 618 1.47 26.81 18.91
N ASP A 619 1.11 25.63 19.40
CA ASP A 619 0.11 24.75 18.79
C ASP A 619 -1.32 25.25 19.06
N ASP A 620 -1.53 25.85 20.24
CA ASP A 620 -2.83 26.33 20.73
C ASP A 620 -2.84 27.83 21.07
N LEU A 621 -4.05 28.41 21.16
CA LEU A 621 -4.25 29.84 21.47
C LEU A 621 -3.82 30.26 22.87
N LYS A 622 -3.60 29.31 23.79
CA LYS A 622 -3.17 29.58 25.15
C LYS A 622 -1.64 29.55 25.30
N HIS A 623 -0.91 29.26 24.22
CA HIS A 623 0.55 29.20 24.17
C HIS A 623 1.16 28.18 25.14
N ARG A 624 0.46 27.06 25.35
CA ARG A 624 0.88 26.04 26.33
C ARG A 624 1.71 24.91 25.74
N GLU A 625 1.52 24.62 24.46
CA GLU A 625 2.20 23.53 23.76
C GLU A 625 2.87 24.05 22.50
N TYR A 626 4.03 23.49 22.19
CA TYR A 626 4.82 23.76 21.01
C TYR A 626 5.24 22.43 20.39
N SER A 627 5.31 22.39 19.07
CA SER A 627 5.71 21.18 18.34
C SER A 627 6.67 21.47 17.19
N GLU A 628 7.41 20.44 16.76
CA GLU A 628 8.16 20.50 15.50
C GLU A 628 7.22 20.71 14.30
N HIS A 629 6.00 20.17 14.39
CA HIS A 629 4.97 20.21 13.35
C HIS A 629 4.56 21.63 12.99
N ALA A 630 4.27 22.47 13.99
CA ALA A 630 3.93 23.87 13.76
C ALA A 630 5.10 24.62 13.12
N GLN A 631 6.33 24.41 13.59
CA GLN A 631 7.48 25.15 13.06
C GLN A 631 7.81 24.73 11.63
N CYS A 632 7.81 23.43 11.34
CA CYS A 632 8.12 22.96 10.00
C CYS A 632 7.02 23.35 9.00
N LEU A 633 5.74 23.30 9.38
CA LEU A 633 4.66 23.79 8.52
C LEU A 633 4.71 25.31 8.35
N ALA A 634 5.18 26.08 9.33
CA ALA A 634 5.40 27.52 9.16
C ALA A 634 6.43 27.81 8.06
N VAL A 635 7.48 27.00 7.96
CA VAL A 635 8.47 27.08 6.87
C VAL A 635 7.90 26.58 5.55
N LEU A 636 7.30 25.37 5.53
CA LEU A 636 6.81 24.74 4.29
C LEU A 636 5.65 25.50 3.66
N SER A 637 4.74 26.01 4.48
CA SER A 637 3.66 26.88 4.01
C SER A 637 4.16 28.22 3.50
N GLY A 638 5.43 28.56 3.75
CA GLY A 638 6.05 29.86 3.51
C GLY A 638 5.38 30.99 4.29
N ALA A 639 4.75 30.70 5.43
CA ALA A 639 4.36 31.70 6.41
C ALA A 639 5.61 32.37 7.03
N VAL A 640 6.73 31.64 7.07
CA VAL A 640 8.07 32.16 7.40
C VAL A 640 9.05 31.71 6.32
N ILE A 641 9.86 32.63 5.80
CA ILE A 641 10.78 32.38 4.68
C ILE A 641 12.20 32.89 4.98
N GLY A 642 13.16 32.47 4.16
CA GLY A 642 14.53 33.01 4.15
C GLY A 642 15.25 32.88 5.50
N ALA A 643 15.97 33.94 5.89
CA ALA A 643 16.75 33.96 7.13
C ALA A 643 15.88 33.76 8.39
N ALA A 644 14.63 34.25 8.39
CA ALA A 644 13.70 34.06 9.49
C ALA A 644 13.31 32.58 9.66
N ALA A 645 13.11 31.86 8.54
CA ALA A 645 12.80 30.42 8.58
C ALA A 645 13.97 29.61 9.15
N LYS A 646 15.21 29.92 8.72
CA LYS A 646 16.41 29.29 9.27
C LYS A 646 16.56 29.58 10.77
N LYS A 647 16.27 30.82 11.20
CA LYS A 647 16.28 31.20 12.62
C LYS A 647 15.23 30.44 13.43
N LEU A 648 14.02 30.28 12.89
CA LEU A 648 12.94 29.51 13.52
C LEU A 648 13.35 28.04 13.74
N ILE A 649 13.87 27.39 12.70
CA ILE A 649 14.33 25.99 12.79
C ILE A 649 15.50 25.85 13.76
N ASN A 650 16.46 26.78 13.74
CA ASN A 650 17.57 26.75 14.69
C ASN A 650 17.10 26.90 16.14
N ARG A 651 16.12 27.78 16.40
CA ARG A 651 15.50 27.91 17.73
C ARG A 651 14.77 26.65 18.16
N MET A 652 13.97 26.06 17.27
CA MET A 652 13.26 24.80 17.53
C MET A 652 14.23 23.67 17.91
N LEU A 653 15.38 23.57 17.23
CA LEU A 653 16.39 22.55 17.52
C LEU A 653 17.11 22.76 18.86
N GLN A 654 17.09 23.99 19.41
CA GLN A 654 17.67 24.31 20.73
C GLN A 654 16.69 24.05 21.88
N GLN A 655 15.39 23.99 21.61
CA GLN A 655 14.39 23.72 22.63
C GLN A 655 14.39 22.25 23.04
N GLN A 656 14.22 21.98 24.34
CA GLN A 656 14.07 20.62 24.88
C GLN A 656 12.61 20.25 25.10
N GLU A 657 11.80 21.19 25.57
CA GLU A 657 10.39 21.00 25.93
C GLU A 657 9.46 21.33 24.74
N LEU A 658 9.36 20.41 23.79
CA LEU A 658 8.37 20.47 22.72
C LEU A 658 8.03 19.08 22.16
N SER A 659 6.85 18.97 21.55
CA SER A 659 6.36 17.76 20.89
C SER A 659 7.16 17.46 19.62
N ARG A 660 7.84 16.31 19.60
CA ARG A 660 8.68 15.89 18.46
C ARG A 660 7.86 15.18 17.39
N ALA A 661 8.20 15.43 16.13
CA ALA A 661 7.67 14.66 15.00
C ALA A 661 8.15 13.21 15.08
N THR A 662 7.24 12.28 14.79
CA THR A 662 7.51 10.85 14.73
C THR A 662 7.72 10.40 13.28
N ILE A 663 7.61 9.11 12.99
CA ILE A 663 7.98 8.50 11.71
C ILE A 663 7.25 9.13 10.54
N TYR A 664 5.92 9.21 10.61
CA TYR A 664 5.09 9.79 9.57
C TYR A 664 5.49 11.24 9.25
N PHE A 665 5.47 12.09 10.27
CA PHE A 665 5.62 13.53 10.06
C PHE A 665 7.07 13.98 9.84
N SER A 666 8.05 13.10 10.12
CA SER A 666 9.46 13.37 9.82
C SER A 666 9.72 13.66 8.34
N HIS A 667 8.87 13.19 7.41
CA HIS A 667 8.94 13.58 6.01
C HIS A 667 8.88 15.11 5.84
N TYR A 668 7.88 15.73 6.46
CA TYR A 668 7.68 17.19 6.39
C TYR A 668 8.75 17.95 7.16
N LEU A 669 9.23 17.39 8.27
CA LEU A 669 10.39 17.91 8.99
C LEU A 669 11.65 17.94 8.09
N PHE A 670 11.89 16.87 7.34
CA PHE A 670 13.04 16.77 6.42
C PHE A 670 12.90 17.69 5.21
N GLU A 671 11.70 17.88 4.67
CA GLU A 671 11.45 18.93 3.66
C GLU A 671 11.78 20.32 4.24
N ALA A 672 11.37 20.63 5.47
CA ALA A 672 11.62 21.92 6.10
C ALA A 672 13.12 22.13 6.38
N PHE A 673 13.82 21.11 6.87
CA PHE A 673 15.28 21.13 7.04
C PHE A 673 16.01 21.36 5.71
N GLY A 674 15.59 20.65 4.66
CA GLY A 674 16.12 20.84 3.30
C GLY A 674 15.88 22.26 2.78
N ALA A 675 14.73 22.86 3.08
CA ALA A 675 14.39 24.23 2.67
C ALA A 675 15.29 25.30 3.31
N VAL A 676 15.83 25.04 4.52
CA VAL A 676 16.70 25.99 5.24
C VAL A 676 18.18 25.61 5.27
N GLY A 677 18.57 24.54 4.57
CA GLY A 677 19.96 24.07 4.50
C GLY A 677 20.45 23.42 5.79
N ARG A 678 19.58 22.67 6.49
CA ARG A 678 19.89 21.94 7.74
C ARG A 678 19.91 20.42 7.55
N ALA A 679 20.60 19.95 6.50
CA ALA A 679 20.73 18.52 6.23
C ALA A 679 21.47 17.75 7.34
N ASP A 680 22.30 18.43 8.14
CA ASP A 680 22.87 17.90 9.38
C ASP A 680 21.79 17.37 10.34
N ALA A 681 20.70 18.13 10.54
CA ALA A 681 19.59 17.73 11.40
C ALA A 681 18.78 16.55 10.82
N ILE A 682 18.78 16.37 9.49
CA ILE A 682 18.21 15.17 8.85
C ILE A 682 19.04 13.94 9.25
N LEU A 683 20.37 14.02 9.11
CA LEU A 683 21.28 12.91 9.43
C LEU A 683 21.22 12.52 10.90
N GLU A 684 21.03 13.47 11.81
CA GLU A 684 20.81 13.21 13.23
C GLU A 684 19.48 12.47 13.46
N ARG A 685 18.38 12.92 12.84
CA ARG A 685 17.06 12.28 12.99
C ARG A 685 17.01 10.89 12.35
N LEU A 686 17.83 10.61 11.33
CA LEU A 686 17.95 9.29 10.72
C LEU A 686 18.46 8.20 11.69
N ALA A 687 19.03 8.58 12.84
CA ALA A 687 19.37 7.63 13.91
C ALA A 687 18.19 6.73 14.32
N ILE A 688 16.94 7.20 14.18
CA ILE A 688 15.74 6.39 14.42
C ILE A 688 15.68 5.19 13.45
N TRP A 689 15.99 5.38 12.17
CA TRP A 689 16.00 4.33 11.15
C TRP A 689 17.25 3.45 11.24
N GLU A 690 18.37 3.97 11.75
CA GLU A 690 19.58 3.17 12.01
C GLU A 690 19.31 2.07 13.05
N THR A 691 18.28 2.20 13.88
CA THR A 691 17.86 1.14 14.81
C THR A 691 17.19 -0.06 14.14
N LEU A 692 16.70 0.08 12.91
CA LEU A 692 15.98 -0.98 12.19
C LEU A 692 16.81 -2.28 12.08
N PRO A 693 18.01 -2.28 11.47
CA PRO A 693 18.82 -3.49 11.40
C PRO A 693 19.25 -3.99 12.78
N VAL A 694 19.53 -3.09 13.73
CA VAL A 694 19.95 -3.43 15.09
C VAL A 694 18.85 -4.17 15.86
N LYS A 695 17.57 -3.85 15.60
CA LYS A 695 16.41 -4.53 16.19
C LYS A 695 15.87 -5.68 15.35
N GLY A 696 16.54 -6.04 14.26
CA GLY A 696 16.18 -7.16 13.39
C GLY A 696 14.99 -6.89 12.47
N PHE A 697 14.64 -5.63 12.20
CA PHE A 697 13.55 -5.29 11.27
C PHE A 697 13.94 -5.61 9.81
N SER A 698 12.97 -6.15 9.07
CA SER A 698 13.07 -6.34 7.60
C SER A 698 12.30 -5.26 6.81
N THR A 699 11.51 -4.45 7.53
CA THR A 699 10.63 -3.39 7.01
C THR A 699 10.59 -2.22 8.01
N THR A 700 10.14 -1.04 7.58
CA THR A 700 10.01 0.15 8.45
C THR A 700 8.76 0.05 9.33
N PHE A 701 8.86 0.50 10.58
CA PHE A 701 7.77 0.45 11.57
C PHE A 701 6.79 1.62 11.49
N GLU A 702 5.59 1.43 12.05
CA GLU A 702 4.52 2.44 12.14
C GLU A 702 4.88 3.62 13.06
N ALA A 703 5.47 3.33 14.21
CA ALA A 703 5.78 4.30 15.26
C ALA A 703 7.04 3.88 16.02
N PRO A 704 7.82 4.81 16.60
CA PRO A 704 9.03 4.45 17.33
C PRO A 704 8.69 3.64 18.60
N GLY A 705 9.66 2.85 19.08
CA GLY A 705 9.49 2.06 20.30
C GLY A 705 8.73 0.75 20.07
N ASN A 706 7.74 0.46 20.93
CA ASN A 706 6.92 -0.75 20.83
C ASN A 706 5.77 -0.55 19.85
N THR A 707 6.09 -0.68 18.57
CA THR A 707 5.16 -0.46 17.47
C THR A 707 4.17 -1.61 17.28
N ARG A 708 2.95 -1.29 16.83
CA ARG A 708 1.95 -2.30 16.44
C ARG A 708 2.37 -2.96 15.14
N SER A 709 2.47 -2.20 14.04
CA SER A 709 2.96 -2.75 12.76
C SER A 709 4.47 -2.58 12.57
N ASP A 710 5.14 -3.69 12.29
CA ASP A 710 6.55 -3.74 11.91
C ASP A 710 6.76 -3.49 10.39
N CYS A 711 5.68 -3.34 9.60
CA CYS A 711 5.73 -2.99 8.18
C CYS A 711 4.69 -1.92 7.83
N HIS A 712 5.09 -0.65 7.91
CA HIS A 712 4.22 0.48 7.66
C HIS A 712 4.80 1.45 6.61
N ALA A 713 3.99 1.78 5.62
CA ALA A 713 4.44 2.38 4.38
C ALA A 713 4.97 3.80 4.54
N TRP A 714 4.37 4.58 5.44
CA TRP A 714 4.86 5.92 5.76
C TRP A 714 6.27 5.95 6.37
N GLY A 715 6.85 4.81 6.74
CA GLY A 715 8.20 4.74 7.29
C GLY A 715 9.30 4.74 6.23
N ALA A 716 8.94 4.56 4.96
CA ALA A 716 9.88 4.40 3.84
C ALA A 716 10.42 5.72 3.26
N HIS A 717 9.91 6.89 3.70
CA HIS A 717 10.26 8.19 3.12
C HIS A 717 11.74 8.62 3.22
N PRO A 718 12.64 8.07 4.07
CA PRO A 718 14.06 8.40 3.99
C PRO A 718 14.68 8.18 2.61
N VAL A 719 14.21 7.18 1.86
CA VAL A 719 14.65 6.94 0.48
C VAL A 719 14.36 8.16 -0.41
N TYR A 720 13.19 8.78 -0.27
CA TYR A 720 12.86 10.03 -0.96
C TYR A 720 13.88 11.12 -0.61
N HIS A 721 14.21 11.29 0.67
CA HIS A 721 15.12 12.35 1.10
C HIS A 721 16.59 12.11 0.72
N PHE A 722 17.05 10.87 0.58
CA PHE A 722 18.38 10.58 0.04
C PHE A 722 18.55 11.14 -1.36
N PHE A 723 17.52 11.06 -2.21
CA PHE A 723 17.57 11.60 -3.57
C PHE A 723 17.15 13.06 -3.65
N ALA A 724 15.96 13.40 -3.14
CA ALA A 724 15.34 14.71 -3.32
C ALA A 724 15.93 15.80 -2.41
N THR A 725 16.56 15.43 -1.29
CA THR A 725 17.10 16.40 -0.32
C THR A 725 18.62 16.32 -0.21
N ILE A 726 19.20 15.15 0.07
CA ILE A 726 20.65 14.99 0.27
C ILE A 726 21.41 15.10 -1.05
N ALA A 727 21.09 14.27 -2.05
CA ALA A 727 21.59 14.46 -3.41
C ALA A 727 20.96 15.70 -4.07
N GLY A 728 19.78 16.10 -3.60
CA GLY A 728 19.09 17.33 -3.99
C GLY A 728 18.48 17.29 -5.39
N ILE A 729 18.23 16.11 -5.95
CA ILE A 729 17.72 15.93 -7.31
C ILE A 729 16.20 16.14 -7.32
N ARG A 730 15.73 17.22 -7.93
CA ARG A 730 14.30 17.54 -8.04
C ARG A 730 13.89 17.99 -9.45
N PRO A 731 12.60 17.84 -9.80
CA PRO A 731 12.01 18.55 -10.93
C PRO A 731 12.15 20.06 -10.77
N ASP A 732 12.55 20.75 -11.84
CA ASP A 732 12.54 22.21 -11.92
C ASP A 732 11.21 22.70 -12.49
N GLY A 733 10.17 22.58 -11.67
CA GLY A 733 8.78 22.83 -12.06
C GLY A 733 8.02 21.56 -12.49
N PHE A 734 6.86 21.76 -13.09
CA PHE A 734 5.95 20.67 -13.43
C PHE A 734 6.43 19.79 -14.61
N GLY A 735 6.09 18.50 -14.56
CA GLY A 735 6.37 17.50 -15.60
C GLY A 735 7.80 16.95 -15.62
N PHE A 736 8.64 17.33 -14.67
CA PHE A 736 10.05 16.91 -14.58
C PHE A 736 10.82 16.98 -15.92
N LYS A 737 10.54 18.03 -16.70
CA LYS A 737 11.19 18.26 -18.01
C LYS A 737 12.64 18.69 -17.86
N ARG A 738 12.93 19.38 -16.76
CA ARG A 738 14.24 19.88 -16.38
C ARG A 738 14.54 19.47 -14.95
N VAL A 739 15.82 19.19 -14.65
CA VAL A 739 16.27 18.87 -13.29
C VAL A 739 16.92 20.08 -12.64
N ILE A 740 16.62 20.29 -11.36
CA ILE A 740 17.42 21.12 -10.47
C ILE A 740 18.08 20.23 -9.43
N MET A 741 19.40 20.29 -9.31
CA MET A 741 20.17 19.53 -8.34
C MET A 741 20.74 20.48 -7.28
N ARG A 742 20.36 20.33 -6.01
CA ARG A 742 20.87 21.13 -4.88
C ARG A 742 21.50 20.24 -3.82
N PRO A 743 22.72 19.73 -4.02
CA PRO A 743 23.31 18.79 -3.06
C PRO A 743 23.45 19.41 -1.66
N GLN A 744 22.94 18.71 -0.65
CA GLN A 744 23.02 19.11 0.76
C GLN A 744 23.58 17.93 1.57
N PRO A 745 24.92 17.74 1.59
CA PRO A 745 25.53 16.56 2.19
C PRO A 745 25.49 16.56 3.72
N GLY A 746 25.20 17.69 4.38
CA GLY A 746 25.31 17.80 5.83
C GLY A 746 26.74 17.48 6.28
N THR A 747 26.90 16.46 7.11
CA THR A 747 28.20 15.95 7.59
C THR A 747 28.83 14.87 6.70
N LEU A 748 28.17 14.47 5.61
CA LEU A 748 28.69 13.46 4.68
C LEU A 748 29.85 14.03 3.85
N THR A 749 30.91 13.25 3.67
CA THR A 749 32.07 13.63 2.85
C THR A 749 31.97 13.14 1.40
N ALA A 750 31.09 12.17 1.13
CA ALA A 750 30.82 11.68 -0.22
C ALA A 750 29.40 11.11 -0.35
N ILE A 751 28.82 11.23 -1.54
CA ILE A 751 27.57 10.56 -1.95
C ILE A 751 27.70 10.05 -3.38
N SER A 752 27.15 8.87 -3.66
CA SER A 752 27.04 8.36 -5.03
C SER A 752 25.77 7.56 -5.22
N GLY A 753 25.29 7.47 -6.45
CA GLY A 753 24.03 6.80 -6.72
C GLY A 753 23.46 6.99 -8.11
N LYS A 754 22.29 6.41 -8.30
CA LYS A 754 21.46 6.50 -9.51
C LYS A 754 20.01 6.68 -9.08
N MET A 755 19.34 7.68 -9.62
CA MET A 755 17.90 7.87 -9.47
C MET A 755 17.23 7.60 -10.81
N PRO A 756 16.27 6.66 -10.90
CA PRO A 756 15.53 6.42 -12.13
C PRO A 756 14.67 7.62 -12.52
N VAL A 757 14.58 7.86 -13.82
CA VAL A 757 13.70 8.86 -14.43
C VAL A 757 13.47 8.53 -15.89
N ARG A 758 12.20 8.48 -16.32
CA ARG A 758 11.76 8.13 -17.68
C ARG A 758 12.46 6.85 -18.20
N ARG A 759 12.51 5.80 -17.37
CA ARG A 759 13.19 4.51 -17.63
C ARG A 759 14.70 4.61 -17.90
N LYS A 760 15.34 5.73 -17.57
CA LYS A 760 16.79 5.94 -17.56
C LYS A 760 17.23 6.33 -16.14
N HIS A 761 18.43 6.89 -15.98
CA HIS A 761 18.95 7.32 -14.68
C HIS A 761 19.61 8.69 -14.73
N ILE A 762 19.43 9.45 -13.65
CA ILE A 762 20.38 10.50 -13.24
C ILE A 762 21.39 9.83 -12.33
N ALA A 763 22.67 9.79 -12.75
CA ALA A 763 23.75 9.22 -11.96
C ALA A 763 24.60 10.32 -11.35
N PHE A 764 25.08 10.12 -10.13
CA PHE A 764 25.94 11.07 -9.43
C PHE A 764 27.02 10.34 -8.63
N ASP A 765 28.18 10.97 -8.53
CA ASP A 765 29.29 10.55 -7.69
C ASP A 765 30.03 11.82 -7.27
N LEU A 766 29.82 12.27 -6.03
CA LEU A 766 30.24 13.56 -5.53
C LEU A 766 31.01 13.42 -4.22
N SER A 767 32.14 14.11 -4.13
CA SER A 767 32.93 14.31 -2.91
C SER A 767 32.81 15.75 -2.43
N PHE A 768 32.88 15.95 -1.11
CA PHE A 768 32.72 17.23 -0.43
C PHE A 768 33.89 17.59 0.51
N ILE A 769 35.00 16.84 0.49
CA ILE A 769 36.15 17.04 1.40
C ILE A 769 36.80 18.43 1.21
N ASP A 770 37.02 18.84 -0.03
CA ASP A 770 37.64 20.13 -0.40
C ASP A 770 36.70 20.97 -1.30
N GLY A 771 35.43 21.01 -0.91
CA GLY A 771 34.34 21.49 -1.74
C GLY A 771 33.84 20.43 -2.72
N MET A 772 32.77 20.75 -3.46
CA MET A 772 32.14 19.78 -4.36
C MET A 772 33.04 19.43 -5.55
N SER A 773 33.29 18.14 -5.74
CA SER A 773 33.97 17.57 -6.90
C SER A 773 33.35 16.24 -7.29
N GLY A 774 33.57 15.78 -8.52
CA GLY A 774 33.03 14.52 -9.03
C GLY A 774 32.19 14.70 -10.29
N THR A 775 31.16 13.87 -10.46
CA THR A 775 30.40 13.81 -11.71
C THR A 775 28.90 13.70 -11.51
N VAL A 776 28.14 14.28 -12.45
CA VAL A 776 26.69 14.11 -12.58
C VAL A 776 26.40 13.78 -14.04
N THR A 777 25.70 12.67 -14.28
CA THR A 777 25.31 12.24 -15.63
C THR A 777 23.80 12.33 -15.79
N LEU A 778 23.36 13.14 -16.74
CA LEU A 778 21.95 13.27 -17.10
C LEU A 778 21.60 12.39 -18.32
N PRO A 779 20.39 11.83 -18.38
CA PRO A 779 19.95 11.08 -19.55
C PRO A 779 19.79 11.98 -20.79
N ALA A 780 19.92 11.38 -21.98
CA ALA A 780 19.66 12.10 -23.23
C ALA A 780 18.26 12.74 -23.24
N GLY A 781 18.20 14.00 -23.66
CA GLY A 781 16.97 14.81 -23.70
C GLY A 781 16.65 15.55 -22.39
N MET A 782 17.46 15.40 -21.34
CA MET A 782 17.31 16.11 -20.08
C MET A 782 18.44 17.13 -19.89
N ASN A 783 18.08 18.33 -19.46
CA ASN A 783 19.01 19.37 -19.03
C ASN A 783 18.63 19.85 -17.63
N GLY A 784 19.46 20.71 -17.05
CA GLY A 784 19.21 21.19 -15.70
C GLY A 784 20.20 22.23 -15.20
N GLU A 785 20.17 22.43 -13.90
CA GLU A 785 21.14 23.24 -13.18
C GLU A 785 21.48 22.58 -11.86
N LEU A 786 22.77 22.60 -11.50
CA LEU A 786 23.24 22.27 -10.17
C LEU A 786 23.49 23.57 -9.39
N GLN A 787 22.99 23.67 -8.16
CA GLN A 787 23.28 24.78 -7.26
C GLN A 787 23.99 24.28 -6.01
N TYR A 788 25.18 24.82 -5.73
CA TYR A 788 25.98 24.46 -4.57
C TYR A 788 26.82 25.66 -4.11
N ASP A 789 26.85 25.93 -2.80
CA ASP A 789 27.64 27.01 -2.19
C ASP A 789 27.43 28.39 -2.87
N GLY A 790 26.16 28.74 -3.09
CA GLY A 790 25.76 29.99 -3.74
C GLY A 790 26.06 30.10 -5.24
N LYS A 791 26.63 29.05 -5.87
CA LYS A 791 26.95 29.02 -7.29
C LYS A 791 25.93 28.20 -8.08
N ARG A 792 25.86 28.49 -9.38
CA ARG A 792 24.99 27.80 -10.35
C ARG A 792 25.84 27.22 -11.47
N PHE A 793 25.59 25.97 -11.81
CA PHE A 793 26.28 25.24 -12.87
C PHE A 793 25.24 24.67 -13.83
N PRO A 794 25.28 25.00 -15.13
CA PRO A 794 24.40 24.35 -16.10
C PRO A 794 24.73 22.85 -16.16
N LEU A 795 23.68 22.02 -16.21
CA LEU A 795 23.81 20.59 -16.46
C LEU A 795 23.31 20.28 -17.87
N ALA A 796 24.20 19.75 -18.70
CA ALA A 796 23.85 19.23 -20.02
C ALA A 796 23.53 17.73 -19.94
N ALA A 797 22.85 17.22 -20.96
CA ALA A 797 22.71 15.77 -21.16
C ALA A 797 24.11 15.12 -21.26
N GLY A 798 24.25 13.90 -20.73
CA GLY A 798 25.55 13.23 -20.63
C GLY A 798 26.32 13.60 -19.37
N LYS A 799 27.64 13.37 -19.38
CA LYS A 799 28.50 13.49 -18.20
C LYS A 799 28.94 14.94 -17.97
N ASN A 800 28.64 15.46 -16.78
CA ASN A 800 29.09 16.76 -16.27
C ASN A 800 30.14 16.52 -15.18
N THR A 801 31.26 17.24 -15.20
CA THR A 801 32.39 17.04 -14.27
C THR A 801 32.65 18.30 -13.46
N PHE A 802 32.88 18.14 -12.15
CA PHE A 802 33.17 19.20 -11.19
C PHE A 802 34.54 18.95 -10.56
N SER A 803 35.35 19.99 -10.43
CA SER A 803 36.68 19.92 -9.81
C SER A 803 36.76 20.81 -8.57
N PRO A 804 37.49 20.39 -7.52
CA PRO A 804 37.72 21.23 -6.36
C PRO A 804 38.61 22.42 -6.75
N ARG A 805 38.46 23.54 -6.06
CA ARG A 805 39.27 24.75 -6.34
C ARG A 805 40.75 24.44 -6.06
N ARG A 806 41.64 24.57 -7.05
CA ARG A 806 43.07 24.79 -6.76
C ARG A 806 43.18 26.11 -6.00
N LYS A 807 43.58 26.09 -4.71
CA LYS A 807 44.01 27.30 -4.02
C LYS A 807 45.14 27.90 -4.87
N ARG A 808 44.93 29.07 -5.48
CA ARG A 808 46.03 29.86 -6.05
C ARG A 808 46.99 30.13 -4.89
N ALA A 809 48.18 29.54 -4.94
CA ALA A 809 49.27 29.94 -4.07
C ALA A 809 49.46 31.45 -4.27
N LYS A 810 49.24 32.25 -3.22
CA LYS A 810 49.68 33.64 -3.21
C LYS A 810 51.21 33.57 -3.32
N ARG A 811 51.73 33.95 -4.49
CA ARG A 811 53.15 34.26 -4.65
C ARG A 811 53.43 35.61 -4.01
#